data_AF-A0A1C6D411-F1
#
_entry.id   AF-A0A1C6D411-F1
#
_cell.length_a   1.000
_cell.length_b   1.000
_cell.length_c   1.000
_cell.angle_alpha   90.00
_cell.angle_beta   90.00
_cell.angle_gamma   90.00
#
_symmetry.space_group_name_H-M   'P 1'
#
loop_
_entity.id
_entity.type
_entity.pdbx_description
1 polymer ?
#
loop_
_entity_poly.entity_id
_entity_poly.type
_entity_poly.pdbx_seq_one_letter_code
_entity_poly.pdbx_strand_id
1 'polypeptide(L)'
;MEQDRVLFSNNRKVSIRQMKRLLFLEIFGISSLLLPGILAKICRTDGVFAMAAGAFLAAVLVKGLCRARIKKVMEKQEAQRVQNSPPAAVSVFQKIRAFLLLLLFCALGGFLLYVLTTVIENQLLDTEFIWIILLTLLIAGGYGVSRGVECRARIYEILFWFLLVPLIIMLILAARDVNADYWLPVFFSGWGNFLLGTVICFGFFMISALAVLFMPYCAKPEQTGSAAVQTICLAAALNIGLYLILLGVFQADLLASLKYPVISLMAMAQIPGGLFERQDALMVAIWFFSLFSLFNSFIFYGVLQTDSLRPPKVKKRSTGKGRIGIILFLVLAAAILCLLNGCSLKEPEQRMYPLALGVSQADQGYDISYACPKLAADDSQKDAATADTIETVTAQSLFEAQEFVSQDTDKTLDFNHLKVLVLDTEILQREDKMEKLLGYFMENENMAWNTYVVAMDDDMEKIFDGKLDVGKSLGTYLEDMIQGREDLKSSAAVTIKSLISQYRNRNEMILIPQLAMEEDEPVVAAYRIYSNMHDHGSISAKDAWMAFLLQGQAKKVSMTLENGAYITVGDIKTDRNIYAAENESVKEQKLPVQDLIIKGTLKVSGSTVVSGGEQEELLSLAQTQMEQELNRFVKEQSQKNYTDITDSFLKLSGYQRELYKLYQDNPEAYEKIVSTNAEVRLKLLNT
;
A
#
# COMPACT_ATOMS: atom_id res chain seq x y z
N MET A 1 -29.00 19.42 43.50
CA MET A 1 -29.31 18.31 42.58
C MET A 1 -30.59 18.68 41.86
N GLU A 2 -30.47 19.27 40.68
CA GLU A 2 -31.48 19.14 39.63
C GLU A 2 -30.75 19.39 38.32
N GLN A 3 -30.82 18.38 37.45
CA GLN A 3 -30.07 18.27 36.22
C GLN A 3 -30.63 19.23 35.17
N ASP A 4 -29.89 20.29 34.86
CA ASP A 4 -29.99 20.96 33.56
C ASP A 4 -29.42 20.03 32.47
N ARG A 5 -30.17 18.98 32.12
CA ARG A 5 -30.07 18.35 30.80
C ARG A 5 -30.71 19.30 29.80
N VAL A 6 -30.00 20.36 29.43
CA VAL A 6 -30.35 21.16 28.26
C VAL A 6 -30.16 20.28 27.04
N LEU A 7 -31.26 19.81 26.46
CA LEU A 7 -31.30 19.16 25.16
C LEU A 7 -30.82 20.17 24.11
N PHE A 8 -29.58 20.04 23.63
CA PHE A 8 -28.98 20.90 22.61
C PHE A 8 -29.70 20.72 21.26
N SER A 9 -30.77 21.48 21.01
CA SER A 9 -31.44 21.54 19.71
C SER A 9 -31.40 22.96 19.15
N ASN A 10 -30.67 23.16 18.04
CA ASN A 10 -30.68 24.33 17.14
C ASN A 10 -30.08 25.67 17.63
N ASN A 11 -28.88 25.67 18.24
CA ASN A 11 -28.16 26.94 18.53
C ASN A 11 -27.16 27.35 17.43
N ARG A 12 -27.06 26.59 16.33
CA ARG A 12 -26.08 26.76 15.24
C ARG A 12 -24.62 26.77 15.70
N LYS A 13 -24.34 26.28 16.90
CA LYS A 13 -22.98 26.19 17.45
C LYS A 13 -22.50 24.74 17.41
N VAL A 14 -21.19 24.60 17.28
CA VAL A 14 -20.49 23.33 17.19
C VAL A 14 -19.52 23.21 18.36
N SER A 15 -19.49 22.03 18.97
CA SER A 15 -18.54 21.72 20.04
C SER A 15 -17.11 21.58 19.51
N ILE A 16 -16.11 21.80 20.37
CA ILE A 16 -14.70 21.60 20.00
C ILE A 16 -14.42 20.14 19.59
N ARG A 17 -15.12 19.17 20.20
CA ARG A 17 -15.02 17.76 19.83
C ARG A 17 -15.51 17.50 18.41
N GLN A 18 -16.68 18.02 18.07
CA GLN A 18 -17.25 17.91 16.72
C GLN A 18 -16.34 18.53 15.67
N MET A 19 -15.81 19.73 15.96
CA MET A 19 -14.86 20.39 15.06
C MET A 19 -13.59 19.57 14.85
N LYS A 20 -12.99 19.02 15.93
CA LYS A 20 -11.78 18.20 15.82
C LYS A 20 -11.99 16.99 14.91
N ARG A 21 -13.11 16.28 15.09
CA ARG A 21 -13.47 15.08 14.31
C ARG A 21 -13.71 15.40 12.84
N LEU A 22 -14.48 16.45 12.58
CA LEU A 22 -14.74 16.95 11.24
C LEU A 22 -13.46 17.35 10.52
N LEU A 23 -12.64 18.20 11.16
CA LEU A 23 -11.38 18.67 10.59
C LEU A 23 -10.37 17.53 10.41
N PHE A 24 -10.38 16.54 11.30
CA PHE A 24 -9.54 15.35 11.17
C PHE A 24 -9.87 14.59 9.88
N LEU A 25 -11.15 14.26 9.66
CA LEU A 25 -11.57 13.53 8.46
C LEU A 25 -11.25 14.34 7.19
N GLU A 26 -11.48 15.65 7.22
CA GLU A 26 -11.17 16.54 6.10
C GLU A 26 -9.68 16.57 5.73
N ILE A 27 -8.78 16.58 6.72
CA ILE A 27 -7.32 16.56 6.47
C ILE A 27 -6.88 15.15 6.07
N PHE A 28 -7.23 14.15 6.88
CA PHE A 28 -6.76 12.79 6.73
C PHE A 28 -7.21 12.16 5.41
N GLY A 29 -8.46 12.39 4.98
CA GLY A 29 -9.01 11.79 3.77
C GLY A 29 -8.15 12.07 2.53
N ILE A 30 -7.99 13.35 2.18
CA ILE A 30 -7.22 13.72 0.99
C ILE A 30 -5.71 13.52 1.16
N SER A 31 -5.16 13.74 2.36
CA SER A 31 -3.72 13.57 2.57
C SER A 31 -3.32 12.10 2.51
N SER A 32 -4.08 11.20 3.12
CA SER A 32 -3.75 9.76 3.11
C SER A 32 -3.79 9.18 1.70
N LEU A 33 -4.72 9.65 0.86
CA LEU A 33 -4.90 9.12 -0.49
C LEU A 33 -3.79 9.57 -1.46
N LEU A 34 -3.40 10.85 -1.42
CA LEU A 34 -2.51 11.45 -2.44
C LEU A 34 -1.07 11.60 -1.97
N LEU A 35 -0.84 11.90 -0.69
CA LEU A 35 0.48 12.28 -0.18
C LEU A 35 1.51 11.14 -0.30
N PRO A 36 1.18 9.86 -0.03
CA PRO A 36 2.16 8.77 -0.13
C PRO A 36 2.83 8.65 -1.51
N GLY A 37 2.05 8.57 -2.59
CA GLY A 37 2.62 8.40 -3.93
C GLY A 37 3.46 9.61 -4.36
N ILE A 38 2.99 10.82 -4.04
CA ILE A 38 3.71 12.06 -4.34
C ILE A 38 5.04 12.12 -3.58
N LEU A 39 5.04 11.79 -2.28
CA LEU A 39 6.27 11.83 -1.49
C LEU A 39 7.24 10.71 -1.84
N ALA A 40 6.75 9.53 -2.22
CA ALA A 40 7.60 8.46 -2.70
C ALA A 40 8.39 8.91 -3.94
N LYS A 41 7.73 9.61 -4.86
CA LYS A 41 8.35 10.16 -6.08
C LYS A 41 9.40 11.25 -5.81
N ILE A 42 9.20 12.08 -4.78
CA ILE A 42 10.06 13.24 -4.52
C ILE A 42 11.12 12.92 -3.46
N CYS A 43 10.68 12.45 -2.30
CA CYS A 43 11.50 12.25 -1.10
C CYS A 43 11.84 10.79 -0.83
N ARG A 44 11.19 9.82 -1.48
CA ARG A 44 11.34 8.39 -1.18
C ARG A 44 11.12 8.13 0.32
N THR A 45 11.97 7.35 0.96
CA THR A 45 11.98 7.05 2.41
C THR A 45 11.95 8.30 3.30
N ASP A 46 12.54 9.42 2.87
CA ASP A 46 12.62 10.66 3.65
C ASP A 46 11.30 11.45 3.73
N GLY A 47 10.27 10.99 3.00
CA GLY A 47 8.94 11.58 3.05
C GLY A 47 8.38 11.69 4.47
N VAL A 48 8.74 10.79 5.38
CA VAL A 48 8.33 10.84 6.80
C VAL A 48 8.77 12.14 7.49
N PHE A 49 10.00 12.60 7.22
CA PHE A 49 10.53 13.83 7.82
C PHE A 49 9.92 15.06 7.15
N ALA A 50 9.67 15.01 5.84
CA ALA A 50 8.98 16.06 5.12
C ALA A 50 7.54 16.25 5.63
N MET A 51 6.83 15.15 5.92
CA MET A 51 5.50 15.19 6.55
C MET A 51 5.55 15.85 7.93
N ALA A 52 6.51 15.45 8.77
CA ALA A 52 6.66 16.01 10.11
C ALA A 52 6.98 17.51 10.07
N ALA A 53 7.90 17.94 9.20
CA ALA A 53 8.26 19.35 9.02
C ALA A 53 7.07 20.17 8.49
N GLY A 54 6.36 19.66 7.47
CA GLY A 54 5.18 20.33 6.90
C GLY A 54 4.05 20.48 7.92
N ALA A 55 3.79 19.44 8.72
CA ALA A 55 2.80 19.47 9.79
C ALA A 55 3.17 20.48 10.89
N PHE A 56 4.44 20.54 11.28
CA PHE A 56 4.93 21.50 12.26
C PHE A 56 4.72 22.95 11.79
N LEU A 57 5.10 23.26 10.54
CA LEU A 57 4.92 24.58 9.94
C LEU A 57 3.43 24.98 9.88
N ALA A 58 2.56 24.05 9.45
CA ALA A 58 1.12 24.28 9.40
C ALA A 58 0.54 24.55 10.80
N ALA A 59 0.96 23.77 11.81
CA ALA A 59 0.52 23.93 13.19
C ALA A 59 0.90 25.30 13.77
N VAL A 60 2.14 25.75 13.56
CA VAL A 60 2.61 27.08 14.00
C VAL A 60 1.79 28.19 13.33
N LEU A 61 1.64 28.12 12.01
CA LEU A 61 0.91 29.15 11.25
C LEU A 61 -0.56 29.23 11.65
N VAL A 62 -1.26 28.10 11.72
CA VAL A 62 -2.69 28.05 12.04
C VAL A 62 -2.96 28.52 13.47
N LYS A 63 -2.10 28.15 14.43
CA LYS A 63 -2.18 28.65 15.80
C LYS A 63 -2.00 30.17 15.86
N GLY A 64 -1.04 30.70 15.10
CA GLY A 64 -0.81 32.14 14.94
C GLY A 64 -2.02 32.86 14.33
N LEU A 65 -2.58 32.35 13.23
CA LEU A 65 -3.76 32.90 12.57
C LEU A 65 -4.99 32.91 13.48
N CYS A 66 -5.21 31.83 14.25
CA CYS A 66 -6.32 31.77 15.20
C CYS A 66 -6.16 32.82 16.31
N ARG A 67 -4.97 32.95 16.91
CA ARG A 67 -4.68 33.97 17.93
C ARG A 67 -4.90 35.39 17.40
N ALA A 68 -4.39 35.69 16.20
CA ALA A 68 -4.57 36.98 15.56
C ALA A 68 -6.06 37.27 15.26
N ARG A 69 -6.83 36.26 14.86
CA ARG A 69 -8.27 36.39 14.61
C ARG A 69 -9.04 36.68 15.89
N ILE A 70 -8.76 35.95 16.98
CA ILE A 70 -9.38 36.15 18.29
C ILE A 70 -9.10 37.57 18.79
N LYS A 71 -7.82 38.01 18.76
CA LYS A 71 -7.42 39.37 19.17
C LYS A 71 -8.23 40.44 18.42
N LYS A 72 -8.31 40.34 17.08
CA LYS A 72 -9.11 41.26 16.25
C LYS A 72 -10.62 41.22 16.53
N VAL A 73 -11.16 40.07 16.94
CA VAL A 73 -12.58 39.97 17.31
C VAL A 73 -12.82 40.67 18.64
N MET A 74 -11.95 40.46 19.63
CA MET A 74 -12.04 41.09 20.94
C MET A 74 -11.88 42.61 20.84
N GLU A 75 -10.87 43.09 20.12
CA GLU A 75 -10.66 44.53 19.86
C GLU A 75 -11.87 45.17 19.17
N LYS A 76 -12.49 44.47 18.20
CA LYS A 76 -13.71 44.96 17.55
C LYS A 76 -14.91 44.99 18.50
N GLN A 77 -15.10 43.96 19.34
CA GLN A 77 -16.18 43.94 20.32
C GLN A 77 -16.02 45.03 21.37
N GLU A 78 -14.78 45.33 21.78
CA GLU A 78 -14.46 46.40 22.73
C GLU A 78 -14.66 47.78 22.09
N ALA A 79 -14.16 48.00 20.87
CA ALA A 79 -14.38 49.24 20.12
C ALA A 79 -15.88 49.52 19.84
N GLN A 80 -16.66 48.46 19.60
CA GLN A 80 -18.11 48.56 19.35
C GLN A 80 -18.93 48.74 20.64
N ARG A 81 -18.38 48.39 21.81
CA ARG A 81 -18.94 48.72 23.12
C ARG A 81 -18.67 50.17 23.53
N VAL A 82 -17.53 50.73 23.12
CA VAL A 82 -17.12 52.10 23.47
C VAL A 82 -17.67 53.14 22.49
N GLN A 83 -18.00 52.76 21.24
CA GLN A 83 -18.54 53.67 20.24
C GLN A 83 -19.70 53.02 19.48
N ASN A 84 -20.91 53.63 19.54
CA ASN A 84 -22.07 53.30 18.71
C ASN A 84 -21.86 53.71 17.24
N SER A 85 -20.76 53.26 16.64
CA SER A 85 -20.42 53.54 15.24
C SER A 85 -21.14 52.57 14.30
N PRO A 86 -21.68 53.04 13.16
CA PRO A 86 -22.31 52.16 12.17
C PRO A 86 -21.31 51.14 11.61
N PRO A 87 -21.77 49.99 11.08
CA PRO A 87 -20.90 48.98 10.52
C PRO A 87 -20.04 49.59 9.39
N ALA A 88 -18.72 49.52 9.55
CA ALA A 88 -17.77 50.04 8.57
C ALA A 88 -18.04 49.45 7.18
N ALA A 89 -18.08 50.30 6.16
CA ALA A 89 -18.22 49.89 4.77
C ALA A 89 -17.10 48.89 4.41
N VAL A 90 -17.47 47.76 3.81
CA VAL A 90 -16.53 46.73 3.33
C VAL A 90 -15.61 47.40 2.31
N SER A 91 -14.33 47.54 2.64
CA SER A 91 -13.35 48.17 1.76
C SER A 91 -13.19 47.37 0.47
N VAL A 92 -12.82 48.04 -0.64
CA VAL A 92 -12.58 47.40 -1.94
C VAL A 92 -11.63 46.20 -1.80
N PHE A 93 -10.60 46.33 -0.96
CA PHE A 93 -9.66 45.26 -0.64
C PHE A 93 -10.31 44.01 -0.04
N GLN A 94 -11.31 44.16 0.85
CA GLN A 94 -12.04 43.03 1.43
C GLN A 94 -12.91 42.31 0.39
N LYS A 95 -13.46 43.06 -0.58
CA LYS A 95 -14.20 42.47 -1.71
C LYS A 95 -13.27 41.68 -2.64
N ILE A 96 -12.11 42.25 -3.00
CA ILE A 96 -11.09 41.54 -3.81
C ILE A 96 -10.66 40.25 -3.12
N ARG A 97 -10.35 40.32 -1.81
CA ARG A 97 -10.00 39.13 -1.01
C ARG A 97 -11.12 38.08 -1.01
N ALA A 98 -12.37 38.48 -0.81
CA ALA A 98 -13.51 37.57 -0.80
C ALA A 98 -13.70 36.91 -2.18
N PHE A 99 -13.50 37.66 -3.27
CA PHE A 99 -13.56 37.15 -4.64
C PHE A 99 -12.45 36.12 -4.92
N LEU A 100 -11.20 36.40 -4.53
CA LEU A 100 -10.09 35.45 -4.67
C LEU A 100 -10.32 34.16 -3.87
N LEU A 101 -10.82 34.27 -2.64
CA LEU A 101 -11.19 33.10 -1.83
C LEU A 101 -12.34 32.31 -2.44
N LEU A 102 -13.34 32.98 -3.04
CA LEU A 102 -14.42 32.32 -3.75
C LEU A 102 -13.90 31.48 -4.92
N LEU A 103 -13.03 32.06 -5.76
CA LEU A 103 -12.41 31.35 -6.89
C LEU A 103 -11.62 30.14 -6.39
N LEU A 104 -10.79 30.33 -5.37
CA LEU A 104 -10.01 29.25 -4.76
C LEU A 104 -10.89 28.09 -4.27
N PHE A 105 -11.97 28.37 -3.53
CA PHE A 105 -12.86 27.32 -3.03
C PHE A 105 -13.64 26.61 -4.15
N CYS A 106 -14.04 27.32 -5.21
CA CYS A 106 -14.67 26.68 -6.37
C CYS A 106 -13.68 25.75 -7.09
N ALA A 107 -12.42 26.18 -7.28
CA ALA A 107 -11.39 25.36 -7.90
C ALA A 107 -11.06 24.11 -7.06
N LEU A 108 -10.83 24.28 -5.76
CA LEU A 108 -10.58 23.15 -4.84
C LEU A 108 -11.80 22.23 -4.72
N GLY A 109 -13.02 22.77 -4.76
CA GLY A 109 -14.26 22.01 -4.78
C GLY A 109 -14.42 21.18 -6.06
N GLY A 110 -14.10 21.75 -7.22
CA GLY A 110 -14.09 21.03 -8.50
C GLY A 110 -13.06 19.91 -8.53
N PHE A 111 -11.82 20.20 -8.08
CA PHE A 111 -10.77 19.19 -7.95
C PHE A 111 -11.17 18.04 -7.02
N LEU A 112 -11.77 18.33 -5.86
CA LEU A 112 -12.26 17.28 -4.97
C LEU A 112 -13.38 16.45 -5.57
N LEU A 113 -14.28 17.09 -6.31
CA LEU A 113 -15.35 16.39 -7.00
C LEU A 113 -14.79 15.45 -8.07
N TYR A 114 -13.76 15.88 -8.80
CA TYR A 114 -13.00 15.03 -9.72
C TYR A 114 -12.40 13.81 -9.00
N VAL A 115 -11.59 14.02 -7.96
CA VAL A 115 -10.97 12.92 -7.21
C VAL A 115 -12.02 11.96 -6.65
N LEU A 116 -13.09 12.49 -6.05
CA LEU A 116 -14.17 11.68 -5.49
C LEU A 116 -14.87 10.85 -6.58
N THR A 117 -15.10 11.43 -7.75
CA THR A 117 -15.76 10.73 -8.86
C THR A 117 -14.87 9.64 -9.44
N THR A 118 -13.59 9.92 -9.66
CA THR A 118 -12.60 8.91 -10.11
C THR A 118 -12.46 7.76 -9.11
N VAL A 119 -12.49 8.03 -7.80
CA VAL A 119 -12.43 6.95 -6.80
C VAL A 119 -13.71 6.10 -6.83
N ILE A 120 -14.89 6.72 -7.04
CA ILE A 120 -16.14 5.96 -7.13
C ILE A 120 -16.18 5.10 -8.40
N GLU A 121 -15.77 5.66 -9.53
CA GLU A 121 -15.72 4.98 -10.82
C GLU A 121 -14.76 3.78 -10.76
N ASN A 122 -13.52 3.99 -10.34
CA ASN A 122 -12.51 2.93 -10.33
C ASN A 122 -12.73 1.84 -9.26
N GLN A 123 -13.66 2.01 -8.30
CA GLN A 123 -13.72 1.13 -7.12
C GLN A 123 -15.13 0.65 -6.72
N LEU A 124 -16.17 1.40 -7.08
CA LEU A 124 -17.54 1.12 -6.63
C LEU A 124 -18.48 0.85 -7.79
N LEU A 125 -18.30 1.57 -8.90
CA LEU A 125 -19.23 1.60 -10.01
C LEU A 125 -18.45 1.48 -11.32
N ASP A 126 -18.55 0.32 -11.94
CA ASP A 126 -18.15 0.10 -13.34
C ASP A 126 -19.19 0.75 -14.28
N THR A 127 -19.49 2.04 -14.09
CA THR A 127 -20.53 2.76 -14.86
C THR A 127 -20.01 4.08 -15.41
N GLU A 128 -20.19 4.30 -16.71
CA GLU A 128 -19.89 5.57 -17.40
C GLU A 128 -20.87 6.72 -17.09
N PHE A 129 -21.87 6.52 -16.23
CA PHE A 129 -22.79 7.58 -15.83
C PHE A 129 -22.17 8.55 -14.82
N ILE A 130 -20.96 9.04 -15.14
CA ILE A 130 -20.20 10.01 -14.35
C ILE A 130 -21.05 11.24 -14.02
N TRP A 131 -21.91 11.65 -14.95
CA TRP A 131 -22.86 12.74 -14.78
C TRP A 131 -23.92 12.46 -13.70
N ILE A 132 -24.37 11.21 -13.54
CA ILE A 132 -25.31 10.82 -12.48
C ILE A 132 -24.60 10.88 -11.12
N ILE A 133 -23.36 10.38 -11.03
CA ILE A 133 -22.54 10.45 -9.82
C ILE A 133 -22.34 11.92 -9.42
N LEU A 134 -21.88 12.76 -10.36
CA LEU A 134 -21.67 14.19 -10.16
C LEU A 134 -22.96 14.90 -9.72
N LEU A 135 -24.07 14.67 -10.41
CA LEU A 135 -25.36 15.28 -10.08
C LEU A 135 -25.81 14.89 -8.68
N THR A 136 -25.66 13.61 -8.32
CA THR A 136 -26.03 13.09 -7.00
C THR A 136 -25.19 13.73 -5.90
N LEU A 137 -23.87 13.82 -6.10
CA LEU A 137 -22.94 14.47 -5.16
C LEU A 137 -23.22 15.97 -5.02
N LEU A 138 -23.56 16.67 -6.11
CA LEU A 138 -23.91 18.09 -6.09
C LEU A 138 -25.25 18.34 -5.39
N ILE A 139 -26.27 17.51 -5.64
CA ILE A 139 -27.56 17.60 -4.95
C ILE A 139 -27.38 17.35 -3.45
N ALA A 140 -26.64 16.29 -3.09
CA ALA A 140 -26.34 15.96 -1.70
C ALA A 140 -25.54 17.07 -1.01
N GLY A 141 -24.52 17.63 -1.68
CA GLY A 141 -23.72 18.74 -1.17
C GLY A 141 -24.53 20.02 -1.00
N GLY A 142 -25.38 20.36 -1.97
CA GLY A 142 -26.30 21.49 -1.91
C GLY A 142 -27.30 21.37 -0.75
N TYR A 143 -27.82 20.17 -0.52
CA TYR A 143 -28.68 19.88 0.63
C TYR A 143 -27.92 20.01 1.96
N GLY A 144 -26.70 19.47 2.04
CA GLY A 144 -25.83 19.58 3.22
C GLY A 144 -25.57 21.05 3.61
N VAL A 145 -25.21 21.89 2.62
CA VAL A 145 -25.00 23.32 2.82
C VAL A 145 -26.28 24.04 3.27
N SER A 146 -27.44 23.63 2.76
CA SER A 146 -28.74 24.21 3.12
C SER A 146 -29.13 23.97 4.58
N ARG A 147 -28.68 22.86 5.19
CA ARG A 147 -28.94 22.52 6.60
C ARG A 147 -27.97 23.21 7.58
N GLY A 148 -26.84 23.71 7.10
CA GLY A 148 -25.87 24.48 7.87
C GLY A 148 -24.84 23.64 8.63
N VAL A 149 -23.92 24.33 9.29
CA VAL A 149 -22.69 23.76 9.88
C VAL A 149 -22.96 22.78 11.03
N GLU A 150 -24.00 23.03 11.83
CA GLU A 150 -24.36 22.19 12.98
C GLU A 150 -24.75 20.77 12.55
N CYS A 151 -25.63 20.63 11.55
CA CYS A 151 -26.00 19.32 11.02
C CYS A 151 -24.80 18.59 10.44
N ARG A 152 -23.95 19.29 9.66
CA ARG A 152 -22.73 18.71 9.10
C ARG A 152 -21.83 18.14 10.19
N ALA A 153 -21.57 18.93 11.23
CA ALA A 153 -20.68 18.52 12.31
C ALA A 153 -21.22 17.33 13.12
N ARG A 154 -22.54 17.20 13.27
CA ARG A 154 -23.18 16.04 13.91
C ARG A 154 -23.06 14.76 13.08
N ILE A 155 -23.26 14.84 11.76
CA ILE A 155 -23.11 13.68 10.86
C ILE A 155 -21.69 13.14 10.94
N TYR A 156 -20.69 14.01 10.80
CA TYR A 156 -19.28 13.59 10.88
C TYR A 156 -18.83 13.22 12.29
N GLU A 157 -19.56 13.61 13.33
CA GLU A 157 -19.32 13.11 14.69
C GLU A 157 -19.74 11.63 14.84
N ILE A 158 -20.84 11.23 14.20
CA ILE A 158 -21.33 9.85 14.16
C ILE A 158 -20.41 9.01 13.27
N LEU A 159 -20.12 9.49 12.05
CA LEU A 159 -19.26 8.78 11.11
C LEU A 159 -17.83 8.60 11.62
N PHE A 160 -17.33 9.50 12.47
CA PHE A 160 -15.93 9.48 12.91
C PHE A 160 -15.46 8.11 13.40
N TRP A 161 -16.18 7.46 14.32
CA TRP A 161 -15.77 6.16 14.84
C TRP A 161 -16.02 5.03 13.85
N PHE A 162 -17.10 5.13 13.08
CA PHE A 162 -17.41 4.17 12.02
C PHE A 162 -16.33 4.14 10.93
N LEU A 163 -15.68 5.28 10.65
CA LEU A 163 -14.59 5.36 9.67
C LEU A 163 -13.22 5.09 10.30
N LEU A 164 -12.97 5.58 11.52
CA LEU A 164 -11.65 5.47 12.15
C LEU A 164 -11.35 4.05 12.65
N VAL A 165 -12.32 3.34 13.23
CA VAL A 165 -12.05 2.01 13.82
C VAL A 165 -11.63 1.00 12.74
N PRO A 166 -12.36 0.84 11.62
CA PRO A 166 -11.94 -0.07 10.54
C PRO A 166 -10.57 0.32 9.97
N LEU A 167 -10.31 1.62 9.78
CA LEU A 167 -9.01 2.10 9.33
C LEU A 167 -7.86 1.64 10.25
N ILE A 168 -8.00 1.81 11.56
CA ILE A 168 -6.94 1.42 12.51
C ILE A 168 -6.74 -0.10 12.52
N ILE A 169 -7.81 -0.88 12.49
CA ILE A 169 -7.72 -2.34 12.41
C ILE A 169 -6.95 -2.76 11.16
N MET A 170 -7.28 -2.18 10.01
CA MET A 170 -6.59 -2.48 8.75
C MET A 170 -5.12 -2.08 8.76
N LEU A 171 -4.78 -0.90 9.30
CA LEU A 171 -3.38 -0.50 9.43
C LEU A 171 -2.59 -1.46 10.33
N ILE A 172 -3.20 -2.02 11.37
CA ILE A 172 -2.58 -3.03 12.23
C ILE A 172 -2.39 -4.36 11.50
N LEU A 173 -3.36 -4.77 10.67
CA LEU A 173 -3.24 -5.99 9.86
C LEU A 173 -2.16 -5.85 8.80
N ALA A 174 -2.19 -4.74 8.03
CA ALA A 174 -1.19 -4.44 7.01
C ALA A 174 0.22 -4.27 7.59
N ALA A 175 0.35 -3.85 8.86
CA ALA A 175 1.65 -3.77 9.54
C ALA A 175 2.33 -5.14 9.72
N ARG A 176 1.62 -6.27 9.55
CA ARG A 176 2.21 -7.62 9.62
C ARG A 176 3.05 -7.95 8.39
N ASP A 177 2.75 -7.35 7.24
CA ASP A 177 3.42 -7.60 5.97
C ASP A 177 4.56 -6.61 5.69
N VAL A 178 4.89 -5.76 6.68
CA VAL A 178 5.92 -4.73 6.58
C VAL A 178 7.31 -5.36 6.70
N ASN A 179 8.12 -5.19 5.65
CA ASN A 179 9.56 -5.38 5.71
C ASN A 179 10.25 -4.06 6.08
N ALA A 180 10.88 -4.02 7.26
CA ALA A 180 11.55 -2.83 7.77
C ALA A 180 12.83 -2.47 6.99
N ASP A 181 13.41 -3.43 6.26
CA ASP A 181 14.60 -3.19 5.43
C ASP A 181 14.31 -2.17 4.32
N TYR A 182 13.05 -2.06 3.88
CA TYR A 182 12.61 -1.13 2.83
C TYR A 182 12.55 0.33 3.27
N TRP A 183 12.73 0.61 4.56
CA TRP A 183 12.83 1.99 5.06
C TRP A 183 14.22 2.59 4.81
N LEU A 184 15.16 1.77 4.36
CA LEU A 184 16.47 2.18 3.94
C LEU A 184 16.46 2.59 2.44
N PRO A 185 17.28 3.56 2.03
CA PRO A 185 18.21 4.34 2.85
C PRO A 185 17.56 5.58 3.49
N VAL A 186 18.05 6.05 4.65
CA VAL A 186 17.50 7.25 5.35
C VAL A 186 18.38 8.49 5.10
N PHE A 187 17.78 9.66 4.91
CA PHE A 187 18.41 10.96 4.61
C PHE A 187 19.19 11.02 3.28
N PHE A 188 18.67 10.38 2.23
CA PHE A 188 19.30 10.36 0.91
C PHE A 188 18.64 11.29 -0.11
N SER A 189 17.42 11.76 0.14
CA SER A 189 16.79 12.79 -0.67
C SER A 189 17.58 14.09 -0.53
N GLY A 190 18.09 14.61 -1.65
CA GLY A 190 18.80 15.89 -1.64
C GLY A 190 17.92 17.01 -1.05
N TRP A 191 18.56 18.04 -0.48
CA TRP A 191 17.88 19.14 0.21
C TRP A 191 16.74 19.79 -0.61
N GLY A 192 16.89 19.90 -1.94
CA GLY A 192 15.85 20.44 -2.81
C GLY A 192 14.56 19.61 -2.79
N ASN A 193 14.68 18.30 -2.89
CA ASN A 193 13.54 17.38 -2.86
C ASN A 193 12.89 17.37 -1.47
N PHE A 194 13.69 17.37 -0.40
CA PHE A 194 13.19 17.46 0.97
C PHE A 194 12.35 18.73 1.21
N LEU A 195 12.83 19.90 0.73
CA LEU A 195 12.10 21.16 0.85
C LEU A 195 10.81 21.15 0.02
N LEU A 196 10.85 20.64 -1.21
CA LEU A 196 9.66 20.51 -2.05
C LEU A 196 8.60 19.61 -1.39
N GLY A 197 9.01 18.44 -0.90
CA GLY A 197 8.13 17.54 -0.14
C GLY A 197 7.54 18.20 1.10
N THR A 198 8.35 18.98 1.83
CA THR A 198 7.89 19.73 3.01
C THR A 198 6.83 20.77 2.65
N VAL A 199 7.00 21.51 1.55
CA VAL A 199 6.04 22.50 1.07
C VAL A 199 4.73 21.85 0.63
N ILE A 200 4.79 20.69 -0.03
CA ILE A 200 3.61 19.92 -0.42
C ILE A 200 2.87 19.45 0.84
N CYS A 201 3.56 18.81 1.79
CA CYS A 201 2.99 18.38 3.06
C CYS A 201 2.34 19.54 3.82
N PHE A 202 3.03 20.68 3.88
CA PHE A 202 2.49 21.91 4.45
C PHE A 202 1.18 22.30 3.78
N GLY A 203 1.09 22.27 2.44
CA GLY A 203 -0.14 22.55 1.69
C GLY A 203 -1.33 21.66 2.09
N PHE A 204 -1.12 20.35 2.19
CA PHE A 204 -2.17 19.41 2.65
C PHE A 204 -2.59 19.67 4.10
N PHE A 205 -1.63 19.85 5.02
CA PHE A 205 -1.96 20.13 6.42
C PHE A 205 -2.57 21.53 6.63
N MET A 206 -2.36 22.47 5.70
CA MET A 206 -2.96 23.80 5.72
C MET A 206 -4.47 23.81 5.45
N ILE A 207 -5.09 22.68 5.08
CA ILE A 207 -6.55 22.51 5.13
C ILE A 207 -7.09 22.82 6.55
N SER A 208 -6.28 22.59 7.59
CA SER A 208 -6.59 23.01 8.96
C SER A 208 -6.85 24.51 9.14
N ALA A 209 -6.44 25.37 8.21
CA ALA A 209 -6.76 26.80 8.19
C ALA A 209 -8.28 27.06 8.06
N LEU A 210 -9.07 26.08 7.58
CA LEU A 210 -10.52 26.13 7.62
C LEU A 210 -11.06 26.33 9.05
N ALA A 211 -10.31 25.94 10.10
CA ALA A 211 -10.68 26.21 11.49
C ALA A 211 -10.83 27.72 11.78
N VAL A 212 -10.08 28.58 11.09
CA VAL A 212 -10.20 30.05 11.22
C VAL A 212 -11.55 30.54 10.70
N LEU A 213 -12.05 29.93 9.62
CA LEU A 213 -13.36 30.23 9.04
C LEU A 213 -14.51 29.59 9.83
N PHE A 214 -14.25 28.44 10.46
CA PHE A 214 -15.19 27.74 11.32
C PHE A 214 -15.39 28.42 12.69
N MET A 215 -14.40 29.20 13.14
CA MET A 215 -14.33 29.82 14.47
C MET A 215 -15.63 30.53 14.95
N PRO A 216 -16.37 31.30 14.12
CA PRO A 216 -17.61 31.95 14.56
C PRO A 216 -18.73 30.98 14.94
N TYR A 217 -18.66 29.74 14.47
CA TYR A 217 -19.63 28.68 14.74
C TYR A 217 -19.21 27.81 15.94
N CYS A 218 -18.02 28.00 16.51
CA CYS A 218 -17.56 27.26 17.68
C CYS A 218 -18.23 27.76 18.97
N ALA A 219 -18.59 26.82 19.84
CA ALA A 219 -19.03 27.15 21.20
C ALA A 219 -17.93 27.84 22.02
N LYS A 220 -16.65 27.47 21.79
CA LYS A 220 -15.48 28.02 22.49
C LYS A 220 -14.40 28.50 21.50
N PRO A 221 -14.53 29.70 20.91
CA PRO A 221 -13.63 30.20 19.86
C PRO A 221 -12.14 30.25 20.25
N GLU A 222 -11.84 30.46 21.53
CA GLU A 222 -10.48 30.55 22.06
C GLU A 222 -9.69 29.24 21.96
N GLN A 223 -10.40 28.11 22.03
CA GLN A 223 -9.80 26.78 21.98
C GLN A 223 -9.62 26.27 20.54
N THR A 224 -10.16 26.98 19.54
CA THR A 224 -10.14 26.57 18.13
C THR A 224 -8.72 26.35 17.61
N GLY A 225 -7.78 27.26 17.92
CA GLY A 225 -6.40 27.13 17.46
C GLY A 225 -5.68 25.91 18.04
N SER A 226 -5.82 25.66 19.34
CA SER A 226 -5.23 24.48 19.99
C SER A 226 -5.87 23.19 19.49
N ALA A 227 -7.18 23.19 19.24
CA ALA A 227 -7.89 22.06 18.68
C ALA A 227 -7.43 21.74 17.25
N ALA A 228 -7.22 22.75 16.40
CA ALA A 228 -6.68 22.56 15.05
C ALA A 228 -5.28 21.96 15.08
N VAL A 229 -4.40 22.43 15.97
CA VAL A 229 -3.05 21.84 16.15
C VAL A 229 -3.12 20.38 16.57
N GLN A 230 -3.98 20.04 17.53
CA GLN A 230 -4.16 18.63 17.94
C GLN A 230 -4.65 17.75 16.79
N THR A 231 -5.54 18.28 15.94
CA THR A 231 -5.98 17.59 14.73
C THR A 231 -4.85 17.39 13.73
N ILE A 232 -4.01 18.41 13.48
CA ILE A 232 -2.84 18.31 12.60
C ILE A 232 -1.88 17.24 13.12
N CYS A 233 -1.56 17.23 14.42
CA CYS A 233 -0.67 16.24 15.00
C CYS A 233 -1.20 14.81 14.83
N LEU A 234 -2.50 14.59 15.08
CA LEU A 234 -3.11 13.27 14.91
C LEU A 234 -3.13 12.84 13.44
N ALA A 235 -3.51 13.74 12.52
CA ALA A 235 -3.50 13.45 11.09
C ALA A 235 -2.09 13.15 10.58
N ALA A 236 -1.08 13.95 10.99
CA ALA A 236 0.31 13.73 10.62
C ALA A 236 0.84 12.40 11.15
N ALA A 237 0.57 12.06 12.41
CA ALA A 237 0.98 10.78 12.99
C ALA A 237 0.41 9.58 12.22
N LEU A 238 -0.89 9.62 11.87
CA LEU A 238 -1.51 8.55 11.09
C LEU A 238 -1.04 8.50 9.64
N ASN A 239 -0.78 9.64 9.00
CA ASN A 239 -0.21 9.67 7.64
C ASN A 239 1.23 9.14 7.63
N ILE A 240 2.04 9.46 8.63
CA ILE A 240 3.41 8.93 8.76
C ILE A 240 3.37 7.42 8.99
N GLY A 241 2.51 6.94 9.91
CA GLY A 241 2.34 5.50 10.13
C GLY A 241 1.89 4.76 8.87
N LEU A 242 0.89 5.30 8.16
CA LEU A 242 0.46 4.78 6.87
C LEU A 242 1.58 4.78 5.84
N TYR A 243 2.36 5.85 5.74
CA TYR A 243 3.46 5.97 4.79
C TYR A 243 4.58 4.95 5.07
N LEU A 244 4.89 4.70 6.34
CA LEU A 244 5.85 3.66 6.74
C LEU A 244 5.37 2.26 6.38
N ILE A 245 4.07 1.97 6.57
CA ILE A 245 3.48 0.69 6.15
C ILE A 245 3.57 0.55 4.62
N LEU A 246 3.20 1.60 3.87
CA LEU A 246 3.29 1.60 2.41
C LEU A 246 4.71 1.39 1.90
N LEU A 247 5.70 2.08 2.46
CA LEU A 247 7.12 1.85 2.14
C LEU A 247 7.55 0.43 2.47
N GLY A 248 7.11 -0.10 3.61
CA GLY A 248 7.43 -1.45 4.07
C GLY A 248 6.78 -2.57 3.25
N VAL A 249 5.73 -2.27 2.48
CA VAL A 249 5.03 -3.26 1.64
C VAL A 249 5.43 -3.13 0.17
N PHE A 250 5.55 -1.90 -0.34
CA PHE A 250 5.77 -1.61 -1.76
C PHE A 250 7.18 -1.15 -2.12
N GLN A 251 8.01 -0.72 -1.16
CA GLN A 251 9.25 0.04 -1.43
C GLN A 251 9.00 1.39 -2.14
N ALA A 252 10.06 2.17 -2.36
CA ALA A 252 9.94 3.54 -2.82
C ALA A 252 9.53 3.68 -4.30
N ASP A 253 10.09 2.89 -5.23
CA ASP A 253 9.83 3.10 -6.67
C ASP A 253 8.46 2.59 -7.10
N LEU A 254 8.07 1.39 -6.63
CA LEU A 254 6.72 0.89 -6.87
C LEU A 254 5.68 1.80 -6.21
N LEU A 255 5.89 2.25 -4.96
CA LEU A 255 4.98 3.21 -4.31
C LEU A 255 4.82 4.52 -5.10
N ALA A 256 5.88 5.01 -5.74
CA ALA A 256 5.85 6.22 -6.57
C ALA A 256 5.09 6.04 -7.90
N SER A 257 4.92 4.80 -8.35
CA SER A 257 4.17 4.47 -9.57
C SER A 257 2.67 4.33 -9.34
N LEU A 258 2.25 4.09 -8.09
CA LEU A 258 0.85 3.90 -7.72
C LEU A 258 0.08 5.23 -7.68
N LYS A 259 -1.08 5.27 -8.35
CA LYS A 259 -1.99 6.44 -8.33
C LYS A 259 -2.59 6.67 -6.94
N TYR A 260 -3.10 5.60 -6.31
CA TYR A 260 -3.72 5.62 -4.98
C TYR A 260 -3.17 4.48 -4.11
N PRO A 261 -1.96 4.62 -3.54
CA PRO A 261 -1.27 3.51 -2.87
C PRO A 261 -2.03 2.84 -1.73
N VAL A 262 -2.82 3.62 -0.98
CA VAL A 262 -3.57 3.07 0.15
C VAL A 262 -4.69 2.15 -0.30
N ILE A 263 -5.28 2.43 -1.47
CA ILE A 263 -6.32 1.56 -2.04
C ILE A 263 -5.68 0.23 -2.45
N SER A 264 -4.54 0.28 -3.16
CA SER A 264 -3.79 -0.92 -3.54
C SER A 264 -3.33 -1.74 -2.32
N LEU A 265 -2.93 -1.08 -1.23
CA LEU A 265 -2.59 -1.76 0.04
C LEU A 265 -3.79 -2.52 0.61
N MET A 266 -4.97 -1.91 0.58
CA MET A 266 -6.18 -2.48 1.17
C MET A 266 -6.76 -3.62 0.35
N ALA A 267 -6.62 -3.58 -0.97
CA ALA A 267 -6.98 -4.70 -1.84
C ALA A 267 -6.16 -5.96 -1.52
N MET A 268 -4.91 -5.81 -1.07
CA MET A 268 -4.05 -6.94 -0.69
C MET A 268 -4.21 -7.39 0.77
N ALA A 269 -4.75 -6.54 1.65
CA ALA A 269 -4.84 -6.84 3.07
C ALA A 269 -5.96 -7.85 3.35
N GLN A 270 -5.61 -9.12 3.55
CA GLN A 270 -6.56 -10.18 3.88
C GLN A 270 -6.94 -10.14 5.37
N ILE A 271 -8.23 -9.96 5.71
CA ILE A 271 -8.69 -10.22 7.08
C ILE A 271 -8.82 -11.74 7.27
N PRO A 272 -8.12 -12.32 8.27
CA PRO A 272 -8.23 -13.74 8.57
C PRO A 272 -9.66 -14.12 8.96
N GLY A 273 -10.15 -15.23 8.41
CA GLY A 273 -11.44 -15.84 8.79
C GLY A 273 -12.60 -15.65 7.81
N GLY A 274 -12.38 -15.15 6.59
CA GLY A 274 -13.38 -15.21 5.49
C GLY A 274 -14.69 -14.44 5.71
N LEU A 275 -14.80 -13.65 6.79
CA LEU A 275 -16.05 -13.00 7.22
C LEU A 275 -16.55 -11.88 6.28
N PHE A 276 -15.72 -11.40 5.36
CA PHE A 276 -16.07 -10.38 4.38
C PHE A 276 -15.32 -10.63 3.06
N GLU A 277 -16.02 -10.99 1.98
CA GLU A 277 -15.41 -11.19 0.65
C GLU A 277 -15.14 -9.86 -0.10
N ARG A 278 -15.76 -8.74 0.31
CA ARG A 278 -15.58 -7.38 -0.25
C ARG A 278 -15.23 -6.33 0.81
N GLN A 279 -14.06 -6.46 1.42
CA GLN A 279 -13.57 -5.56 2.47
C GLN A 279 -13.05 -4.23 1.90
N ASP A 280 -12.54 -4.27 0.67
CA ASP A 280 -12.15 -3.16 -0.19
C ASP A 280 -13.25 -2.09 -0.31
N ALA A 281 -14.50 -2.48 -0.57
CA ALA A 281 -15.62 -1.55 -0.74
C ALA A 281 -15.95 -0.76 0.55
N LEU A 282 -15.86 -1.43 1.71
CA LEU A 282 -16.03 -0.77 3.02
C LEU A 282 -14.92 0.25 3.26
N MET A 283 -13.71 -0.05 2.80
CA MET A 283 -12.56 0.83 2.94
C MET A 283 -12.68 2.08 2.06
N VAL A 284 -13.13 1.94 0.81
CA VAL A 284 -13.40 3.07 -0.09
C VAL A 284 -14.38 4.07 0.53
N ALA A 285 -15.33 3.60 1.35
CA ALA A 285 -16.27 4.47 2.06
C ALA A 285 -15.58 5.50 2.98
N ILE A 286 -14.41 5.17 3.55
CA ILE A 286 -13.63 6.09 4.40
C ILE A 286 -13.21 7.33 3.62
N TRP A 287 -12.65 7.14 2.42
CA TRP A 287 -12.27 8.23 1.54
C TRP A 287 -13.48 8.94 0.95
N PHE A 288 -14.50 8.19 0.55
CA PHE A 288 -15.75 8.78 0.07
C PHE A 288 -16.31 9.81 1.06
N PHE A 289 -16.54 9.42 2.31
CA PHE A 289 -17.13 10.30 3.31
C PHE A 289 -16.18 11.44 3.72
N SER A 290 -14.88 11.18 3.83
CA SER A 290 -13.91 12.23 4.22
C SER A 290 -13.70 13.27 3.11
N LEU A 291 -13.56 12.86 1.85
CA LEU A 291 -13.47 13.75 0.68
C LEU A 291 -14.78 14.51 0.48
N PHE A 292 -15.93 13.84 0.63
CA PHE A 292 -17.24 14.51 0.57
C PHE A 292 -17.40 15.55 1.69
N SER A 293 -16.82 15.33 2.87
CA SER A 293 -16.79 16.33 3.95
C SER A 293 -16.05 17.58 3.51
N LEU A 294 -14.84 17.41 2.97
CA LEU A 294 -13.99 18.52 2.57
C LEU A 294 -14.60 19.28 1.38
N PHE A 295 -15.19 18.56 0.43
CA PHE A 295 -15.97 19.12 -0.68
C PHE A 295 -17.11 20.02 -0.16
N ASN A 296 -17.91 19.51 0.78
CA ASN A 296 -18.97 20.29 1.42
C ASN A 296 -18.42 21.51 2.16
N SER A 297 -17.25 21.41 2.78
CA SER A 297 -16.56 22.54 3.40
C SER A 297 -16.25 23.64 2.38
N PHE A 298 -15.64 23.30 1.25
CA PHE A 298 -15.31 24.29 0.22
C PHE A 298 -16.54 24.97 -0.36
N ILE A 299 -17.61 24.21 -0.68
CA ILE A 299 -18.87 24.82 -1.14
C ILE A 299 -19.44 25.74 -0.05
N PHE A 300 -19.51 25.28 1.19
CA PHE A 300 -20.05 26.07 2.30
C PHE A 300 -19.31 27.40 2.48
N TYR A 301 -17.97 27.37 2.52
CA TYR A 301 -17.16 28.58 2.69
C TYR A 301 -17.15 29.47 1.45
N GLY A 302 -17.28 28.89 0.25
CA GLY A 302 -17.53 29.63 -0.98
C GLY A 302 -18.84 30.43 -0.88
N VAL A 303 -19.93 29.80 -0.40
CA VAL A 303 -21.24 30.48 -0.27
C VAL A 303 -21.13 31.68 0.66
N LEU A 304 -20.39 31.55 1.77
CA LEU A 304 -20.15 32.65 2.70
C LEU A 304 -19.36 33.82 2.09
N GLN A 305 -18.47 33.58 1.11
CA GLN A 305 -17.78 34.70 0.45
C GLN A 305 -18.74 35.55 -0.39
N THR A 306 -19.81 34.97 -0.94
CA THR A 306 -20.82 35.71 -1.71
C THR A 306 -21.58 36.74 -0.85
N ASP A 307 -21.66 36.55 0.46
CA ASP A 307 -22.24 37.52 1.40
C ASP A 307 -21.42 38.80 1.46
N SER A 308 -20.09 38.66 1.44
CA SER A 308 -19.16 39.78 1.58
C SER A 308 -19.05 40.62 0.29
N LEU A 309 -19.45 40.06 -0.86
CA LEU A 309 -19.37 40.71 -2.17
C LEU A 309 -20.59 41.60 -2.48
N ARG A 310 -21.70 41.49 -1.73
CA ARG A 310 -22.92 42.30 -1.99
C ARG A 310 -22.84 43.70 -1.38
N PRO A 311 -23.44 44.71 -2.04
CA PRO A 311 -23.58 46.04 -1.47
C PRO A 311 -24.52 46.01 -0.23
N PRO A 312 -24.25 46.80 0.81
CA PRO A 312 -24.93 46.74 2.11
C PRO A 312 -26.44 47.05 2.10
N LYS A 313 -27.00 47.49 0.96
CA LYS A 313 -28.38 47.97 0.84
C LYS A 313 -29.41 46.90 0.43
N VAL A 314 -29.02 45.66 0.12
CA VAL A 314 -29.97 44.60 -0.28
C VAL A 314 -30.26 43.66 0.89
N LYS A 315 -31.16 44.08 1.78
CA LYS A 315 -31.80 43.24 2.83
C LYS A 315 -32.98 42.41 2.27
N LYS A 316 -33.03 42.14 0.96
CA LYS A 316 -34.02 41.20 0.41
C LYS A 316 -33.50 39.78 0.59
N ARG A 317 -34.32 39.00 1.31
CA ARG A 317 -34.26 37.57 1.62
C ARG A 317 -34.28 36.70 0.34
N SER A 318 -33.39 36.99 -0.62
CA SER A 318 -33.08 36.14 -1.77
C SER A 318 -32.67 34.80 -1.18
N THR A 319 -33.55 33.82 -1.36
CA THR A 319 -33.53 32.48 -0.77
C THR A 319 -32.13 31.90 -0.90
N GLY A 320 -31.54 31.45 0.22
CA GLY A 320 -30.18 30.86 0.23
C GLY A 320 -29.97 29.78 -0.84
N LYS A 321 -31.07 29.16 -1.29
CA LYS A 321 -31.16 28.22 -2.41
C LYS A 321 -30.55 28.73 -3.73
N GLY A 322 -30.82 29.98 -4.14
CA GLY A 322 -30.28 30.51 -5.41
C GLY A 322 -28.76 30.73 -5.39
N ARG A 323 -28.20 30.95 -4.19
CA ARG A 323 -26.76 31.20 -4.00
C ARG A 323 -25.98 29.89 -3.97
N ILE A 324 -26.57 28.88 -3.36
CA ILE A 324 -26.09 27.50 -3.41
C ILE A 324 -26.07 27.03 -4.87
N GLY A 325 -27.14 27.29 -5.64
CA GLY A 325 -27.20 26.97 -7.07
C GLY A 325 -26.07 27.56 -7.91
N ILE A 326 -25.70 28.83 -7.70
CA ILE A 326 -24.60 29.49 -8.43
C ILE A 326 -23.25 28.83 -8.11
N ILE A 327 -22.98 28.48 -6.85
CA ILE A 327 -21.70 27.86 -6.48
C ILE A 327 -21.65 26.41 -6.93
N LEU A 328 -22.75 25.67 -6.82
CA LEU A 328 -22.83 24.31 -7.39
C LEU A 328 -22.55 24.34 -8.89
N PHE A 329 -23.05 25.34 -9.60
CA PHE A 329 -22.77 25.53 -11.02
C PHE A 329 -21.28 25.85 -11.30
N LEU A 330 -20.66 26.73 -10.51
CA LEU A 330 -19.22 27.04 -10.67
C LEU A 330 -18.31 25.85 -10.34
N VAL A 331 -18.67 25.08 -9.31
CA VAL A 331 -17.97 23.85 -8.92
C VAL A 331 -18.16 22.76 -9.97
N LEU A 332 -19.38 22.62 -10.51
CA LEU A 332 -19.66 21.74 -11.64
C LEU A 332 -18.82 22.14 -12.86
N ALA A 333 -18.79 23.42 -13.23
CA ALA A 333 -17.96 23.88 -14.35
C ALA A 333 -16.46 23.60 -14.14
N ALA A 334 -15.96 23.77 -12.91
CA ALA A 334 -14.58 23.42 -12.57
C ALA A 334 -14.31 21.91 -12.62
N ALA A 335 -15.27 21.08 -12.21
CA ALA A 335 -15.16 19.62 -12.29
C ALA A 335 -15.19 19.14 -13.76
N ILE A 336 -16.06 19.71 -14.59
CA ILE A 336 -16.15 19.38 -16.02
C ILE A 336 -14.83 19.66 -16.75
N LEU A 337 -14.14 20.75 -16.41
CA LEU A 337 -12.80 21.07 -16.95
C LEU A 337 -11.75 20.00 -16.61
N CYS A 338 -11.93 19.25 -15.52
CA CYS A 338 -11.04 18.15 -15.11
C CYS A 338 -11.41 16.79 -15.72
N LEU A 339 -12.60 16.65 -16.32
CA LEU A 339 -13.19 15.37 -16.74
C LEU A 339 -13.14 15.10 -18.25
N LEU A 340 -12.34 15.86 -19.01
CA LEU A 340 -12.29 15.78 -20.49
C LEU A 340 -11.50 14.58 -21.06
N ASN A 341 -11.37 13.47 -20.34
CA ASN A 341 -10.83 12.21 -20.87
C ASN A 341 -11.92 11.14 -20.79
N GLY A 342 -12.36 10.62 -21.94
CA GLY A 342 -13.36 9.56 -22.02
C GLY A 342 -12.73 8.17 -21.94
N CYS A 343 -13.50 7.16 -21.53
CA CYS A 343 -13.25 5.75 -21.82
C CYS A 343 -14.50 4.88 -21.58
N SER A 344 -14.39 3.65 -22.12
CA SER A 344 -15.42 2.71 -22.60
C SER A 344 -15.90 1.64 -21.59
N LEU A 345 -17.15 1.17 -21.76
CA LEU A 345 -17.95 0.23 -20.93
C LEU A 345 -17.73 -1.26 -21.25
N LYS A 346 -17.86 -2.12 -20.20
CA LYS A 346 -18.37 -3.52 -20.24
C LYS A 346 -19.05 -3.87 -18.89
N GLU A 347 -20.10 -4.70 -18.92
CA GLU A 347 -21.02 -5.00 -17.80
C GLU A 347 -20.58 -6.17 -16.88
N PRO A 348 -21.02 -6.25 -15.59
CA PRO A 348 -20.51 -7.22 -14.61
C PRO A 348 -21.08 -8.64 -14.68
N GLU A 349 -22.24 -8.85 -15.32
CA GLU A 349 -22.97 -10.14 -15.29
C GLU A 349 -22.38 -11.20 -16.23
N GLN A 350 -21.36 -10.81 -17.00
CA GLN A 350 -20.65 -11.63 -17.97
C GLN A 350 -19.21 -11.88 -17.49
N ARG A 351 -18.99 -12.38 -16.26
CA ARG A 351 -17.63 -12.60 -15.71
C ARG A 351 -17.26 -14.07 -15.49
N MET A 352 -16.02 -14.42 -15.77
CA MET A 352 -15.35 -15.66 -15.36
C MET A 352 -14.20 -15.34 -14.42
N TYR A 353 -14.04 -16.18 -13.39
CA TYR A 353 -13.09 -15.96 -12.30
C TYR A 353 -11.99 -17.04 -12.33
N PRO A 354 -10.92 -16.88 -13.11
CA PRO A 354 -9.79 -17.80 -13.09
C PRO A 354 -9.13 -17.82 -11.71
N LEU A 355 -8.87 -19.02 -11.19
CA LEU A 355 -8.12 -19.22 -9.94
C LEU A 355 -6.64 -19.53 -10.19
N ALA A 356 -6.30 -20.11 -11.35
CA ALA A 356 -4.92 -20.24 -11.81
C ALA A 356 -4.76 -19.72 -13.24
N LEU A 357 -3.60 -19.12 -13.51
CA LEU A 357 -3.21 -18.59 -14.81
C LEU A 357 -1.87 -19.19 -15.20
N GLY A 358 -1.82 -19.94 -16.29
CA GLY A 358 -0.60 -20.44 -16.90
C GLY A 358 -0.16 -19.50 -18.04
N VAL A 359 1.11 -19.15 -18.10
CA VAL A 359 1.69 -18.39 -19.22
C VAL A 359 2.95 -19.10 -19.69
N SER A 360 2.95 -19.56 -20.94
CA SER A 360 4.08 -20.21 -21.60
C SER A 360 4.50 -19.52 -22.89
N GLN A 361 5.69 -19.84 -23.37
CA GLN A 361 6.25 -19.26 -24.58
C GLN A 361 5.64 -19.94 -25.82
N ALA A 362 5.03 -19.14 -26.70
CA ALA A 362 4.54 -19.59 -28.01
C ALA A 362 5.50 -19.19 -29.15
N ASP A 363 5.34 -19.78 -30.35
CA ASP A 363 6.10 -19.38 -31.55
C ASP A 363 6.00 -17.87 -31.83
N GLN A 364 4.81 -17.30 -31.64
CA GLN A 364 4.56 -15.86 -31.72
C GLN A 364 3.62 -15.41 -30.59
N GLY A 365 4.18 -14.78 -29.55
CA GLY A 365 3.41 -14.25 -28.43
C GLY A 365 3.55 -15.12 -27.18
N TYR A 366 2.42 -15.48 -26.58
CA TYR A 366 2.27 -16.28 -25.37
C TYR A 366 1.14 -17.30 -25.57
N ASP A 367 1.31 -18.47 -24.99
CA ASP A 367 0.21 -19.40 -24.75
C ASP A 367 -0.29 -19.18 -23.32
N ILE A 368 -1.58 -18.88 -23.18
CA ILE A 368 -2.18 -18.47 -21.92
C ILE A 368 -3.29 -19.43 -21.57
N SER A 369 -3.18 -20.08 -20.41
CA SER A 369 -4.13 -21.06 -19.90
C SER A 369 -4.87 -20.53 -18.68
N TYR A 370 -6.20 -20.49 -18.72
CA TYR A 370 -7.06 -20.04 -17.63
C TYR A 370 -7.73 -21.24 -16.98
N ALA A 371 -7.47 -21.49 -15.69
CA ALA A 371 -8.19 -22.51 -14.92
C ALA A 371 -9.31 -21.85 -14.12
N CYS A 372 -10.55 -22.06 -14.56
CA CYS A 372 -11.76 -21.52 -13.94
C CYS A 372 -12.51 -22.64 -13.18
N PRO A 373 -12.84 -22.47 -11.90
CA PRO A 373 -13.60 -23.45 -11.15
C PRO A 373 -15.01 -23.58 -11.73
N LYS A 374 -15.50 -24.82 -11.85
CA LYS A 374 -16.90 -25.06 -12.20
C LYS A 374 -17.79 -24.64 -11.04
N LEU A 375 -18.65 -23.64 -11.26
CA LEU A 375 -19.67 -23.24 -10.30
C LEU A 375 -20.68 -24.39 -10.13
N ALA A 376 -20.80 -24.93 -8.92
CA ALA A 376 -21.80 -25.94 -8.61
C ALA A 376 -23.21 -25.35 -8.78
N ALA A 377 -24.12 -26.10 -9.39
CA ALA A 377 -25.48 -25.65 -9.69
C ALA A 377 -26.40 -25.58 -8.44
N ASP A 378 -25.93 -26.00 -7.26
CA ASP A 378 -26.74 -26.11 -6.05
C ASP A 378 -25.92 -25.83 -4.77
N ASP A 379 -26.42 -24.95 -3.90
CA ASP A 379 -25.77 -24.47 -2.66
C ASP A 379 -25.57 -25.57 -1.58
N SER A 380 -26.03 -26.79 -1.85
CA SER A 380 -26.08 -27.90 -0.88
C SER A 380 -24.86 -28.83 -0.92
N GLN A 381 -23.94 -28.64 -1.86
CA GLN A 381 -22.71 -29.43 -2.01
C GLN A 381 -21.46 -28.52 -2.00
N LYS A 382 -21.09 -28.00 -0.83
CA LYS A 382 -19.87 -27.18 -0.67
C LYS A 382 -18.56 -27.98 -0.66
N ASP A 383 -18.62 -29.31 -0.60
CA ASP A 383 -17.45 -30.20 -0.47
C ASP A 383 -17.27 -31.18 -1.65
N ALA A 384 -17.89 -30.92 -2.80
CA ALA A 384 -17.64 -31.71 -4.01
C ALA A 384 -16.41 -31.13 -4.74
N ALA A 385 -15.39 -31.95 -4.97
CA ALA A 385 -14.23 -31.62 -5.79
C ALA A 385 -14.68 -31.06 -7.16
N THR A 386 -14.58 -29.75 -7.35
CA THR A 386 -14.92 -29.11 -8.63
C THR A 386 -13.69 -29.09 -9.51
N ALA A 387 -13.63 -30.01 -10.48
CA ALA A 387 -12.65 -29.95 -11.56
C ALA A 387 -12.74 -28.60 -12.29
N ASP A 388 -11.61 -28.01 -12.63
CA ASP A 388 -11.57 -26.73 -13.35
C ASP A 388 -11.99 -26.93 -14.82
N THR A 389 -12.62 -25.90 -15.39
CA THR A 389 -12.69 -25.73 -16.85
C THR A 389 -11.44 -24.97 -17.26
N ILE A 390 -10.71 -25.50 -18.24
CA ILE A 390 -9.47 -24.92 -18.72
C ILE A 390 -9.67 -24.37 -20.12
N GLU A 391 -9.34 -23.10 -20.30
CA GLU A 391 -9.36 -22.41 -21.59
C GLU A 391 -7.94 -21.97 -21.93
N THR A 392 -7.40 -22.42 -23.07
CA THR A 392 -6.04 -22.09 -23.51
C THR A 392 -6.08 -21.33 -24.82
N VAL A 393 -5.39 -20.18 -24.87
CA VAL A 393 -5.39 -19.26 -26.00
C VAL A 393 -3.98 -18.77 -26.31
N THR A 394 -3.59 -18.79 -27.58
CA THR A 394 -2.36 -18.18 -28.09
C THR A 394 -2.61 -16.73 -28.50
N ALA A 395 -1.86 -15.78 -27.94
CA ALA A 395 -2.00 -14.35 -28.27
C ALA A 395 -0.68 -13.56 -28.11
N GLN A 396 -0.59 -12.36 -28.71
CA GLN A 396 0.60 -11.49 -28.58
C GLN A 396 0.71 -10.82 -27.21
N SER A 397 -0.40 -10.75 -26.47
CA SER A 397 -0.48 -10.14 -25.14
C SER A 397 -1.61 -10.76 -24.32
N LEU A 398 -1.52 -10.65 -22.99
CA LEU A 398 -2.62 -11.06 -22.11
C LEU A 398 -3.92 -10.28 -22.38
N PHE A 399 -3.82 -9.03 -22.84
CA PHE A 399 -4.98 -8.23 -23.23
C PHE A 399 -5.72 -8.84 -24.43
N GLU A 400 -4.96 -9.23 -25.45
CA GLU A 400 -5.53 -9.87 -26.64
C GLU A 400 -6.10 -11.25 -26.32
N ALA A 401 -5.42 -12.06 -25.50
CA ALA A 401 -5.97 -13.34 -25.03
C ALA A 401 -7.28 -13.17 -24.26
N GLN A 402 -7.38 -12.15 -23.40
CA GLN A 402 -8.61 -11.85 -22.70
C GLN A 402 -9.75 -11.47 -23.65
N GLU A 403 -9.46 -10.71 -24.72
CA GLU A 403 -10.45 -10.39 -25.74
C GLU A 403 -10.89 -11.62 -26.53
N PHE A 404 -9.99 -12.54 -26.88
CA PHE A 404 -10.35 -13.81 -27.52
C PHE A 404 -11.25 -14.67 -26.64
N VAL A 405 -10.89 -14.88 -25.37
CA VAL A 405 -11.75 -15.60 -24.42
C VAL A 405 -13.11 -14.90 -24.27
N SER A 406 -13.12 -13.57 -24.24
CA SER A 406 -14.36 -12.79 -24.14
C SER A 406 -15.26 -12.95 -25.36
N GLN A 407 -14.68 -13.09 -26.55
CA GLN A 407 -15.41 -13.33 -27.79
C GLN A 407 -15.96 -14.76 -27.88
N ASP A 408 -15.17 -15.75 -27.43
CA ASP A 408 -15.55 -17.16 -27.54
C ASP A 408 -16.60 -17.58 -26.50
N THR A 409 -16.57 -16.96 -25.31
CA THR A 409 -17.43 -17.37 -24.18
C THR A 409 -18.54 -16.39 -23.86
N ASP A 410 -18.61 -15.24 -24.55
CA ASP A 410 -19.43 -14.07 -24.20
C ASP A 410 -19.23 -13.61 -22.73
N LYS A 411 -18.07 -13.94 -22.13
CA LYS A 411 -17.72 -13.62 -20.73
C LYS A 411 -16.33 -12.99 -20.62
N THR A 412 -16.25 -11.90 -19.89
CA THR A 412 -15.03 -11.21 -19.47
C THR A 412 -14.30 -11.92 -18.34
N LEU A 413 -12.97 -11.94 -18.36
CA LEU A 413 -12.16 -12.48 -17.26
C LEU A 413 -11.98 -11.45 -16.14
N ASP A 414 -12.10 -11.90 -14.89
CA ASP A 414 -11.89 -11.11 -13.67
C ASP A 414 -10.84 -11.81 -12.78
N PHE A 415 -9.69 -11.17 -12.60
CA PHE A 415 -8.53 -11.74 -11.91
C PHE A 415 -8.45 -11.33 -10.43
N ASN A 416 -9.51 -10.74 -9.85
CA ASN A 416 -9.53 -10.36 -8.44
C ASN A 416 -9.45 -11.57 -7.48
N HIS A 417 -9.77 -12.77 -7.97
CA HIS A 417 -9.68 -14.04 -7.23
C HIS A 417 -8.53 -14.93 -7.69
N LEU A 418 -7.64 -14.42 -8.55
CA LEU A 418 -6.50 -15.20 -9.01
C LEU A 418 -5.62 -15.57 -7.81
N LYS A 419 -5.29 -16.86 -7.69
CA LYS A 419 -4.52 -17.40 -6.56
C LYS A 419 -3.08 -17.68 -6.96
N VAL A 420 -2.87 -18.26 -8.14
CA VAL A 420 -1.55 -18.66 -8.63
C VAL A 420 -1.33 -18.30 -10.09
N LEU A 421 -0.16 -17.74 -10.39
CA LEU A 421 0.40 -17.53 -11.71
C LEU A 421 1.52 -18.56 -11.92
N VAL A 422 1.34 -19.46 -12.87
CA VAL A 422 2.33 -20.45 -13.30
C VAL A 422 3.04 -19.89 -14.52
N LEU A 423 4.34 -19.67 -14.43
CA LEU A 423 5.17 -19.17 -15.51
C LEU A 423 6.05 -20.27 -16.05
N ASP A 424 6.10 -20.37 -17.37
CA ASP A 424 7.17 -21.08 -18.04
C ASP A 424 8.51 -20.40 -17.74
N THR A 425 9.52 -21.20 -17.40
CA THR A 425 10.88 -20.75 -17.18
C THR A 425 11.42 -19.95 -18.36
N GLU A 426 11.06 -20.27 -19.60
CA GLU A 426 11.50 -19.51 -20.77
C GLU A 426 11.08 -18.03 -20.73
N ILE A 427 9.92 -17.73 -20.14
CA ILE A 427 9.44 -16.36 -19.97
C ILE A 427 10.31 -15.64 -18.94
N LEU A 428 10.61 -16.29 -17.81
CA LEU A 428 11.47 -15.72 -16.76
C LEU A 428 12.87 -15.38 -17.30
N GLN A 429 13.37 -16.14 -18.28
CA GLN A 429 14.67 -15.92 -18.89
C GLN A 429 14.71 -14.77 -19.90
N ARG A 430 13.55 -14.24 -20.33
CA ARG A 430 13.45 -13.19 -21.34
C ARG A 430 12.91 -11.89 -20.75
N GLU A 431 13.81 -10.92 -20.54
CA GLU A 431 13.46 -9.61 -19.97
C GLU A 431 12.34 -8.92 -20.78
N ASP A 432 12.40 -8.91 -22.11
CA ASP A 432 11.39 -8.26 -22.97
C ASP A 432 9.98 -8.85 -22.83
N LYS A 433 9.89 -10.17 -22.57
CA LYS A 433 8.63 -10.87 -22.32
C LYS A 433 8.08 -10.54 -20.94
N MET A 434 8.95 -10.59 -19.92
CA MET A 434 8.58 -10.19 -18.56
C MET A 434 8.12 -8.75 -18.48
N GLU A 435 8.77 -7.81 -19.17
CA GLU A 435 8.35 -6.40 -19.18
C GLU A 435 6.94 -6.23 -19.75
N LYS A 436 6.62 -6.90 -20.85
CA LYS A 436 5.27 -6.86 -21.45
C LYS A 436 4.23 -7.50 -20.54
N LEU A 437 4.56 -8.64 -19.94
CA LEU A 437 3.68 -9.36 -19.02
C LEU A 437 3.37 -8.51 -17.77
N LEU A 438 4.40 -7.95 -17.15
CA LEU A 438 4.24 -7.10 -15.96
C LEU A 438 3.58 -5.77 -16.30
N GLY A 439 3.83 -5.21 -17.47
CA GLY A 439 3.12 -4.02 -17.97
C GLY A 439 1.60 -4.21 -17.95
N TYR A 440 1.12 -5.36 -18.43
CA TYR A 440 -0.31 -5.70 -18.37
C TYR A 440 -0.84 -5.80 -16.94
N PHE A 441 -0.11 -6.47 -16.03
CA PHE A 441 -0.50 -6.58 -14.61
C PHE A 441 -0.53 -5.22 -13.89
N MET A 442 0.30 -4.27 -14.32
CA MET A 442 0.34 -2.92 -13.76
C MET A 442 -0.75 -1.99 -14.31
N GLU A 443 -1.20 -2.21 -15.55
CA GLU A 443 -2.23 -1.40 -16.21
C GLU A 443 -3.65 -1.86 -15.83
N ASN A 444 -3.84 -3.14 -15.51
CA ASN A 444 -5.14 -3.67 -15.10
C ASN A 444 -5.42 -3.46 -13.60
N GLU A 445 -6.51 -2.75 -13.31
CA GLU A 445 -6.95 -2.48 -11.93
C GLU A 445 -7.58 -3.71 -11.25
N ASN A 446 -8.06 -4.71 -12.00
CA ASN A 446 -8.72 -5.94 -11.51
C ASN A 446 -7.75 -7.11 -11.28
N MET A 447 -6.58 -6.86 -10.69
CA MET A 447 -5.53 -7.88 -10.50
C MET A 447 -5.20 -8.09 -9.03
N ALA A 448 -5.29 -9.34 -8.57
CA ALA A 448 -4.84 -9.77 -7.25
C ALA A 448 -3.30 -9.78 -7.16
N TRP A 449 -2.66 -8.68 -6.74
CA TRP A 449 -1.19 -8.59 -6.63
C TRP A 449 -0.56 -9.55 -5.60
N ASN A 450 -1.38 -10.11 -4.71
CA ASN A 450 -1.04 -11.19 -3.78
C ASN A 450 -1.08 -12.60 -4.41
N THR A 451 -1.44 -12.73 -5.70
CA THR A 451 -1.34 -13.99 -6.47
C THR A 451 0.07 -14.56 -6.36
N TYR A 452 0.20 -15.81 -5.93
CA TYR A 452 1.48 -16.50 -5.85
C TYR A 452 2.06 -16.79 -7.23
N VAL A 453 3.38 -16.81 -7.34
CA VAL A 453 4.07 -17.12 -8.58
C VAL A 453 4.87 -18.40 -8.41
N VAL A 454 4.73 -19.30 -9.38
CA VAL A 454 5.55 -20.51 -9.51
C VAL A 454 6.09 -20.63 -10.93
N ALA A 455 7.25 -21.26 -11.07
CA ALA A 455 7.89 -21.56 -12.34
C ALA A 455 7.70 -23.04 -12.71
N MET A 456 7.80 -23.37 -13.98
CA MET A 456 7.72 -24.75 -14.47
C MET A 456 8.43 -24.89 -15.82
N ASP A 457 8.98 -26.07 -16.09
CA ASP A 457 9.66 -26.38 -17.35
C ASP A 457 8.77 -27.34 -18.19
N ASP A 458 8.53 -27.01 -19.47
CA ASP A 458 8.01 -27.85 -20.57
C ASP A 458 6.73 -28.71 -20.35
N ASP A 459 6.10 -28.64 -19.19
CA ASP A 459 4.99 -29.52 -18.78
C ASP A 459 3.70 -28.73 -18.45
N MET A 460 3.58 -27.47 -18.90
CA MET A 460 2.42 -26.62 -18.57
C MET A 460 1.09 -27.27 -19.00
N GLU A 461 1.09 -27.96 -20.13
CA GLU A 461 -0.06 -28.74 -20.60
C GLU A 461 -0.48 -29.83 -19.59
N LYS A 462 0.46 -30.46 -18.87
CA LYS A 462 0.13 -31.53 -17.90
C LYS A 462 -0.63 -31.02 -16.68
N ILE A 463 -0.37 -29.77 -16.27
CA ILE A 463 -1.11 -29.13 -15.18
C ILE A 463 -2.40 -28.50 -15.69
N PHE A 464 -2.42 -28.03 -16.94
CA PHE A 464 -3.55 -27.36 -17.57
C PHE A 464 -4.31 -28.22 -18.61
N ASP A 465 -4.36 -29.56 -18.46
CA ASP A 465 -5.13 -30.45 -19.36
C ASP A 465 -6.56 -30.76 -18.89
N GLY A 466 -6.91 -30.32 -17.68
CA GLY A 466 -8.22 -30.52 -17.05
C GLY A 466 -8.47 -31.94 -16.55
N LYS A 467 -7.46 -32.82 -16.59
CA LYS A 467 -7.52 -34.21 -16.11
C LYS A 467 -6.82 -34.41 -14.78
N LEU A 468 -5.99 -33.47 -14.36
CA LEU A 468 -5.32 -33.49 -13.06
C LEU A 468 -6.36 -33.48 -11.92
N ASP A 469 -6.48 -34.60 -11.21
CA ASP A 469 -7.38 -34.74 -10.06
C ASP A 469 -6.64 -34.49 -8.75
N VAL A 470 -6.64 -33.22 -8.31
CA VAL A 470 -6.05 -32.78 -7.03
C VAL A 470 -7.10 -32.59 -5.94
N GLY A 471 -8.32 -33.12 -6.12
CA GLY A 471 -9.42 -33.08 -5.14
C GLY A 471 -10.01 -31.69 -4.84
N LYS A 472 -9.52 -30.63 -5.49
CA LYS A 472 -9.98 -29.22 -5.39
C LYS A 472 -9.61 -28.46 -6.69
N SER A 473 -9.96 -27.17 -6.80
CA SER A 473 -9.50 -26.35 -7.94
C SER A 473 -7.98 -26.17 -7.94
N LEU A 474 -7.36 -26.15 -9.11
CA LEU A 474 -5.91 -26.10 -9.29
C LEU A 474 -5.29 -24.90 -8.56
N GLY A 475 -5.90 -23.72 -8.71
CA GLY A 475 -5.44 -22.50 -8.03
C GLY A 475 -5.46 -22.63 -6.50
N THR A 476 -6.46 -23.32 -5.93
CA THR A 476 -6.52 -23.55 -4.48
C THR A 476 -5.51 -24.61 -4.04
N TYR A 477 -5.31 -25.66 -4.84
CA TYR A 477 -4.31 -26.70 -4.55
C TYR A 477 -2.89 -26.11 -4.49
N LEU A 478 -2.50 -25.34 -5.50
CA LEU A 478 -1.19 -24.71 -5.57
C LEU A 478 -1.01 -23.63 -4.48
N GLU A 479 -2.06 -22.87 -4.15
CA GLU A 479 -2.04 -21.93 -3.03
C GLU A 479 -1.76 -22.63 -1.70
N ASP A 480 -2.49 -23.71 -1.38
CA ASP A 480 -2.32 -24.47 -0.15
C ASP A 480 -0.91 -25.08 -0.06
N MET A 481 -0.35 -25.54 -1.18
CA MET A 481 1.02 -26.06 -1.25
C MET A 481 2.07 -25.01 -0.88
N ILE A 482 1.88 -23.76 -1.30
CA ILE A 482 2.80 -22.65 -0.99
C ILE A 482 2.58 -22.16 0.44
N GLN A 483 1.34 -22.00 0.88
CA GLN A 483 1.00 -21.51 2.23
C GLN A 483 1.28 -22.54 3.33
N GLY A 484 1.22 -23.84 3.03
CA GLY A 484 1.44 -24.94 3.97
C GLY A 484 2.87 -25.05 4.51
N ARG A 485 3.82 -24.25 4.02
CA ARG A 485 5.23 -24.24 4.42
C ARG A 485 5.44 -23.57 5.78
N GLU A 486 5.31 -24.33 6.86
CA GLU A 486 5.56 -23.84 8.23
C GLU A 486 7.04 -23.53 8.53
N ASP A 487 7.96 -24.09 7.72
CA ASP A 487 9.39 -23.89 7.83
C ASP A 487 9.86 -22.50 7.39
N LEU A 488 9.03 -21.77 6.63
CA LEU A 488 9.35 -20.44 6.08
C LEU A 488 8.45 -19.33 6.67
N LYS A 489 8.96 -18.10 6.63
CA LYS A 489 8.14 -16.90 6.82
C LYS A 489 7.17 -16.73 5.64
N SER A 490 5.99 -16.18 5.90
CA SER A 490 5.01 -15.89 4.85
C SER A 490 5.56 -14.93 3.80
N SER A 491 6.48 -14.04 4.19
CA SER A 491 7.22 -13.13 3.30
C SER A 491 8.15 -13.83 2.31
N ALA A 492 8.44 -15.12 2.48
CA ALA A 492 9.29 -15.88 1.56
C ALA A 492 8.55 -16.30 0.28
N ALA A 493 7.21 -16.32 0.32
CA ALA A 493 6.40 -16.68 -0.83
C ALA A 493 6.46 -15.56 -1.89
N VAL A 494 6.68 -15.93 -3.14
CA VAL A 494 6.77 -14.99 -4.26
C VAL A 494 5.37 -14.73 -4.79
N THR A 495 5.04 -13.45 -5.02
CA THR A 495 3.78 -13.04 -5.63
C THR A 495 3.99 -12.16 -6.86
N ILE A 496 2.92 -11.84 -7.60
CA ILE A 496 2.96 -10.86 -8.69
C ILE A 496 3.53 -9.52 -8.19
N LYS A 497 3.18 -9.09 -6.96
CA LYS A 497 3.80 -7.91 -6.32
C LYS A 497 5.32 -8.03 -6.26
N SER A 498 5.86 -9.20 -5.94
CA SER A 498 7.31 -9.43 -5.88
C SER A 498 7.95 -9.24 -7.26
N LEU A 499 7.32 -9.74 -8.34
CA LEU A 499 7.82 -9.53 -9.70
C LEU A 499 7.71 -8.06 -10.15
N ILE A 500 6.60 -7.37 -9.83
CA ILE A 500 6.47 -5.94 -10.10
C ILE A 500 7.53 -5.14 -9.32
N SER A 501 7.83 -5.55 -8.08
CA SER A 501 8.91 -4.98 -7.27
C SER A 501 10.27 -5.18 -7.95
N GLN A 502 10.54 -6.37 -8.50
CA GLN A 502 11.74 -6.62 -9.30
C GLN A 502 11.84 -5.67 -10.49
N TYR A 503 10.74 -5.48 -11.24
CA TYR A 503 10.71 -4.58 -12.40
C TYR A 503 10.96 -3.11 -12.03
N ARG A 504 10.42 -2.65 -10.90
CA ARG A 504 10.47 -1.24 -10.49
C ARG A 504 11.70 -0.88 -9.65
N ASN A 505 12.12 -1.74 -8.72
CA ASN A 505 13.17 -1.44 -7.75
C ASN A 505 14.55 -2.06 -8.11
N ARG A 506 14.58 -3.24 -8.78
CA ARG A 506 15.82 -3.96 -9.19
C ARG A 506 16.92 -3.99 -8.10
N ASN A 507 16.56 -4.40 -6.89
CA ASN A 507 17.41 -4.30 -5.71
C ASN A 507 17.27 -5.49 -4.73
N GLU A 508 16.56 -6.54 -5.14
CA GLU A 508 16.30 -7.72 -4.33
C GLU A 508 16.55 -8.99 -5.12
N MET A 509 16.85 -10.08 -4.42
CA MET A 509 16.83 -11.43 -4.98
C MET A 509 15.68 -12.25 -4.40
N ILE A 510 14.87 -12.84 -5.27
CA ILE A 510 13.73 -13.69 -4.91
C ILE A 510 13.96 -15.13 -5.36
N LEU A 511 13.37 -16.07 -4.62
CA LEU A 511 13.43 -17.51 -4.90
C LEU A 511 12.06 -17.99 -5.38
N ILE A 512 11.89 -18.12 -6.69
CA ILE A 512 10.62 -18.54 -7.30
C ILE A 512 10.50 -20.06 -7.20
N PRO A 513 9.49 -20.63 -6.52
CA PRO A 513 9.30 -22.08 -6.46
C PRO A 513 9.14 -22.65 -7.87
N GLN A 514 9.90 -23.69 -8.20
CA GLN A 514 9.82 -24.40 -9.47
C GLN A 514 9.13 -25.76 -9.27
N LEU A 515 8.05 -25.97 -10.01
CA LEU A 515 7.27 -27.20 -9.99
C LEU A 515 7.85 -28.26 -10.93
N ALA A 516 7.69 -29.52 -10.53
CA ALA A 516 7.86 -30.69 -11.37
C ALA A 516 6.73 -31.69 -11.08
N MET A 517 6.45 -32.57 -12.04
CA MET A 517 5.48 -33.65 -11.87
C MET A 517 6.17 -34.88 -11.25
N GLU A 518 5.73 -35.29 -10.06
CA GLU A 518 6.14 -36.54 -9.41
C GLU A 518 4.89 -37.38 -9.11
N GLU A 519 4.83 -38.63 -9.57
CA GLU A 519 3.68 -39.53 -9.37
C GLU A 519 2.31 -38.90 -9.79
N ASP A 520 2.30 -38.13 -10.88
CA ASP A 520 1.14 -37.37 -11.40
C ASP A 520 0.65 -36.21 -10.51
N GLU A 521 1.41 -35.82 -9.48
CA GLU A 521 1.14 -34.64 -8.66
C GLU A 521 2.24 -33.57 -8.84
N PRO A 522 1.88 -32.27 -8.86
CA PRO A 522 2.89 -31.23 -8.91
C PRO A 522 3.53 -31.01 -7.53
N VAL A 523 4.86 -31.05 -7.49
CA VAL A 523 5.67 -30.83 -6.29
C VAL A 523 6.72 -29.74 -6.50
N VAL A 524 7.11 -29.06 -5.43
CA VAL A 524 8.21 -28.07 -5.49
C VAL A 524 9.55 -28.79 -5.51
N ALA A 525 10.12 -28.96 -6.70
CA ALA A 525 11.39 -29.68 -6.91
C ALA A 525 12.63 -28.78 -6.77
N ALA A 526 12.48 -27.49 -7.09
CA ALA A 526 13.57 -26.52 -7.06
C ALA A 526 13.07 -25.09 -6.77
N TYR A 527 14.00 -24.15 -6.67
CA TYR A 527 13.75 -22.72 -6.58
C TYR A 527 14.63 -21.98 -7.58
N ARG A 528 14.02 -21.17 -8.45
CA ARG A 528 14.74 -20.30 -9.38
C ARG A 528 15.21 -19.04 -8.67
N ILE A 529 16.48 -18.70 -8.85
CA ILE A 529 17.09 -17.47 -8.35
C ILE A 529 16.81 -16.38 -9.37
N TYR A 530 15.99 -15.42 -8.99
CA TYR A 530 15.60 -14.31 -9.86
C TYR A 530 15.97 -12.97 -9.21
N SER A 531 16.77 -12.17 -9.92
CA SER A 531 17.14 -10.82 -9.47
C SER A 531 17.42 -9.92 -10.67
N ASN A 532 17.16 -8.63 -10.52
CA ASN A 532 17.42 -7.62 -11.55
C ASN A 532 16.75 -7.96 -12.89
N MET A 533 15.53 -8.52 -12.84
CA MET A 533 14.77 -9.00 -14.02
C MET A 533 15.40 -10.17 -14.80
N HIS A 534 16.39 -10.85 -14.22
CA HIS A 534 17.08 -11.97 -14.85
C HIS A 534 16.90 -13.26 -14.04
N ASP A 535 16.57 -14.35 -14.72
CA ASP A 535 16.71 -15.70 -14.17
C ASP A 535 18.18 -16.10 -14.22
N HIS A 536 18.73 -16.43 -13.06
CA HIS A 536 20.12 -16.80 -12.96
C HIS A 536 20.28 -18.33 -12.91
N GLY A 537 19.22 -19.12 -12.69
CA GLY A 537 19.24 -20.59 -12.60
C GLY A 537 18.53 -21.09 -11.34
N SER A 538 18.68 -22.38 -10.99
CA SER A 538 17.91 -23.02 -9.91
C SER A 538 18.74 -23.69 -8.82
N ILE A 539 18.16 -23.74 -7.62
CA ILE A 539 18.64 -24.47 -6.44
C ILE A 539 17.66 -25.61 -6.16
N SER A 540 18.16 -26.81 -5.86
CA SER A 540 17.29 -27.93 -5.48
C SER A 540 16.43 -27.57 -4.26
N ALA A 541 15.21 -28.10 -4.16
CA ALA A 541 14.37 -27.89 -2.98
C ALA A 541 15.04 -28.39 -1.69
N LYS A 542 15.92 -29.39 -1.81
CA LYS A 542 16.74 -29.93 -0.71
C LYS A 542 17.77 -28.92 -0.19
N ASP A 543 18.34 -28.09 -1.05
CA ASP A 543 19.39 -27.12 -0.69
C ASP A 543 18.84 -25.71 -0.43
N ALA A 544 17.61 -25.43 -0.86
CA ALA A 544 16.98 -24.12 -0.77
C ALA A 544 16.87 -23.56 0.66
N TRP A 545 16.82 -24.42 1.68
CA TRP A 545 16.80 -23.98 3.08
C TRP A 545 18.02 -23.11 3.43
N MET A 546 19.18 -23.35 2.81
CA MET A 546 20.40 -22.56 3.03
C MET A 546 20.20 -21.12 2.54
N ALA A 547 19.63 -20.95 1.36
CA ALA A 547 19.33 -19.62 0.81
C ALA A 547 18.31 -18.88 1.68
N PHE A 548 17.21 -19.55 2.06
CA PHE A 548 16.23 -18.97 2.97
C PHE A 548 16.81 -18.62 4.35
N LEU A 549 17.76 -19.40 4.84
CA LEU A 549 18.43 -19.13 6.11
C LEU A 549 19.33 -17.89 6.04
N LEU A 550 20.11 -17.77 4.97
CA LEU A 550 20.99 -16.62 4.70
C LEU A 550 20.21 -15.32 4.49
N GLN A 551 19.05 -15.40 3.84
CA GLN A 551 18.12 -14.27 3.68
C GLN A 551 17.34 -13.94 4.97
N GLY A 552 17.38 -14.80 5.98
CA GLY A 552 16.62 -14.66 7.22
C GLY A 552 15.12 -14.96 7.08
N GLN A 553 14.74 -15.75 6.07
CA GLN A 553 13.38 -16.18 5.77
C GLN A 553 13.01 -17.54 6.39
N ALA A 554 13.98 -18.36 6.78
CA ALA A 554 13.74 -19.63 7.45
C ALA A 554 13.27 -19.43 8.92
N LYS A 555 12.18 -20.10 9.30
CA LYS A 555 11.71 -20.23 10.70
C LYS A 555 12.26 -21.50 11.36
N LYS A 556 12.35 -22.58 10.58
CA LYS A 556 12.75 -23.91 11.03
C LYS A 556 13.56 -24.59 9.94
N VAL A 557 14.60 -25.32 10.34
CA VAL A 557 15.41 -26.16 9.45
C VAL A 557 15.50 -27.54 10.06
N SER A 558 15.35 -28.60 9.26
CA SER A 558 15.55 -29.97 9.72
C SER A 558 16.55 -30.67 8.81
N MET A 559 17.51 -31.38 9.40
CA MET A 559 18.58 -32.04 8.67
C MET A 559 19.07 -33.29 9.40
N THR A 560 19.72 -34.17 8.64
CA THR A 560 20.41 -35.34 9.19
C THR A 560 21.90 -35.03 9.30
N LEU A 561 22.45 -35.20 10.50
CA LEU A 561 23.87 -35.02 10.77
C LEU A 561 24.70 -36.18 10.19
N GLU A 562 26.01 -35.97 10.05
CA GLU A 562 26.95 -37.01 9.58
C GLU A 562 26.92 -38.30 10.42
N ASN A 563 26.58 -38.20 11.71
CA ASN A 563 26.42 -39.34 12.61
C ASN A 563 25.04 -40.04 12.50
N GLY A 564 24.18 -39.60 11.58
CA GLY A 564 22.84 -40.15 11.36
C GLY A 564 21.74 -39.56 12.25
N ALA A 565 22.05 -38.64 13.17
CA ALA A 565 21.05 -38.02 14.02
C ALA A 565 20.18 -37.02 13.24
N TYR A 566 18.86 -37.12 13.40
CA TYR A 566 17.92 -36.17 12.82
C TYR A 566 17.67 -35.01 13.79
N ILE A 567 18.00 -33.80 13.35
CA ILE A 567 17.89 -32.59 14.16
C ILE A 567 16.92 -31.60 13.54
N THR A 568 16.40 -30.74 14.39
CA THR A 568 15.56 -29.61 14.01
C THR A 568 16.04 -28.35 14.71
N VAL A 569 16.35 -27.31 13.95
CA VAL A 569 16.68 -25.98 14.46
C VAL A 569 15.46 -25.08 14.30
N GLY A 570 14.97 -24.48 15.38
CA GLY A 570 13.89 -23.50 15.40
C GLY A 570 14.33 -22.16 16.00
N ASP A 571 13.38 -21.24 16.17
CA ASP A 571 13.61 -19.89 16.75
C ASP A 571 14.77 -19.13 16.08
N ILE A 572 14.89 -19.29 14.76
CA ILE A 572 16.04 -18.84 13.99
C ILE A 572 16.05 -17.30 13.91
N LYS A 573 17.23 -16.73 14.15
CA LYS A 573 17.52 -15.30 13.94
C LYS A 573 18.84 -15.15 13.21
N THR A 574 18.84 -14.33 12.16
CA THR A 574 20.03 -14.03 11.37
C THR A 574 20.47 -12.59 11.66
N ASP A 575 21.58 -12.44 12.38
CA ASP A 575 22.22 -11.15 12.58
C ASP A 575 23.23 -10.91 11.46
N ARG A 576 23.34 -9.66 10.99
CA ARG A 576 24.19 -9.28 9.86
C ARG A 576 25.07 -8.11 10.22
N ASN A 577 26.28 -8.11 9.67
CA ASN A 577 27.19 -6.97 9.66
C ASN A 577 27.82 -6.85 8.27
N ILE A 578 27.82 -5.65 7.69
CA ILE A 578 28.43 -5.38 6.38
C ILE A 578 29.45 -4.26 6.55
N TYR A 579 30.67 -4.48 6.08
CA TYR A 579 31.77 -3.52 6.19
C TYR A 579 32.70 -3.58 4.99
N ALA A 580 33.52 -2.53 4.84
CA ALA A 580 34.57 -2.47 3.83
C ALA A 580 35.87 -3.01 4.39
N ALA A 581 36.38 -4.09 3.79
CA ALA A 581 37.73 -4.59 4.05
C ALA A 581 38.74 -3.97 3.07
N GLU A 582 39.96 -3.72 3.54
CA GLU A 582 41.06 -3.30 2.68
C GLU A 582 41.58 -4.52 1.89
N ASN A 583 41.80 -4.35 0.59
CA ASN A 583 42.42 -5.38 -0.23
C ASN A 583 43.96 -5.25 -0.18
N GLU A 584 44.65 -6.23 0.41
CA GLU A 584 46.12 -6.24 0.48
C GLU A 584 46.80 -6.22 -0.90
N SER A 585 46.08 -6.65 -1.95
CA SER A 585 46.61 -6.73 -3.33
C SER A 585 46.40 -5.43 -4.14
N VAL A 586 45.45 -4.57 -3.76
CA VAL A 586 45.13 -3.31 -4.44
C VAL A 586 44.83 -2.26 -3.37
N LYS A 587 45.84 -1.45 -3.03
CA LYS A 587 45.84 -0.48 -1.91
C LYS A 587 44.73 0.60 -1.89
N GLU A 588 43.82 0.61 -2.85
CA GLU A 588 42.77 1.63 -2.98
C GLU A 588 41.34 1.07 -3.16
N GLN A 589 41.16 -0.26 -3.31
CA GLN A 589 39.83 -0.84 -3.50
C GLN A 589 39.29 -1.46 -2.20
N LYS A 590 38.28 -0.81 -1.61
CA LYS A 590 37.50 -1.33 -0.48
C LYS A 590 36.59 -2.45 -0.99
N LEU A 591 36.81 -3.69 -0.53
CA LEU A 591 35.94 -4.81 -0.85
C LEU A 591 34.81 -4.94 0.18
N PRO A 592 33.55 -5.09 -0.26
CA PRO A 592 32.46 -5.32 0.66
C PRO A 592 32.55 -6.75 1.23
N VAL A 593 32.55 -6.84 2.55
CA VAL A 593 32.52 -8.10 3.29
C VAL A 593 31.29 -8.11 4.20
N GLN A 594 30.66 -9.27 4.26
CA GLN A 594 29.51 -9.54 5.10
C GLN A 594 29.81 -10.69 6.05
N ASP A 595 29.49 -10.47 7.31
CA ASP A 595 29.41 -11.53 8.32
C ASP A 595 27.94 -11.77 8.70
N LEU A 596 27.53 -13.03 8.66
CA LEU A 596 26.23 -13.51 9.08
C LEU A 596 26.38 -14.39 10.32
N ILE A 597 25.65 -14.07 11.38
CA ILE A 597 25.58 -14.89 12.59
C ILE A 597 24.17 -15.47 12.68
N ILE A 598 24.05 -16.77 12.40
CA ILE A 598 22.78 -17.49 12.46
C ILE A 598 22.62 -18.10 13.84
N LYS A 599 21.65 -17.60 14.59
CA LYS A 599 21.30 -18.08 15.93
C LYS A 599 20.05 -18.95 15.86
N GLY A 600 20.01 -20.04 16.60
CA GLY A 600 18.84 -20.91 16.66
C GLY A 600 18.82 -21.84 17.85
N THR A 601 17.67 -22.47 18.06
CA THR A 601 17.47 -23.45 19.13
C THR A 601 17.41 -24.85 18.54
N LEU A 602 18.32 -25.71 18.97
CA LEU A 602 18.42 -27.10 18.54
C LEU A 602 17.45 -27.99 19.33
N LYS A 603 16.68 -28.80 18.60
CA LYS A 603 15.86 -29.90 19.09
C LYS A 603 16.31 -31.19 18.43
N VAL A 604 16.65 -32.20 19.24
CA VAL A 604 17.02 -33.53 18.76
C VAL A 604 15.74 -34.38 18.68
N SER A 605 15.47 -34.97 17.52
CA SER A 605 14.30 -35.85 17.36
C SER A 605 14.67 -37.27 17.75
N GLY A 606 14.21 -37.73 18.93
CA GLY A 606 14.38 -39.10 19.40
C GLY A 606 13.98 -39.30 20.86
N SER A 607 13.35 -40.44 21.17
CA SER A 607 12.96 -40.87 22.53
C SER A 607 14.12 -41.39 23.39
N THR A 608 15.36 -41.25 22.91
CA THR A 608 16.56 -41.63 23.65
C THR A 608 16.97 -40.47 24.54
N VAL A 609 16.96 -40.70 25.86
CA VAL A 609 17.53 -39.78 26.84
C VAL A 609 19.03 -39.71 26.57
N VAL A 610 19.44 -38.71 25.79
CA VAL A 610 20.84 -38.41 25.49
C VAL A 610 21.47 -37.82 26.75
N SER A 611 22.61 -38.35 27.19
CA SER A 611 23.33 -37.82 28.35
C SER A 611 23.79 -36.37 28.11
N GLY A 612 23.99 -35.58 29.17
CA GLY A 612 24.35 -34.16 29.02
C GLY A 612 25.62 -33.91 28.17
N GLY A 613 26.59 -34.83 28.19
CA GLY A 613 27.79 -34.76 27.35
C GLY A 613 27.52 -35.04 25.87
N GLU A 614 26.69 -36.03 25.55
CA GLU A 614 26.31 -36.36 24.17
C GLU A 614 25.44 -35.25 23.53
N GLN A 615 24.67 -34.49 24.33
CA GLN A 615 23.92 -33.34 23.82
C GLN A 615 24.83 -32.16 23.43
N GLU A 616 25.91 -31.92 24.18
CA GLU A 616 26.92 -30.91 23.84
C GLU A 616 27.73 -31.31 22.60
N GLU A 617 28.07 -32.60 22.45
CA GLU A 617 28.72 -33.12 21.24
C GLU A 617 27.83 -32.98 20.01
N LEU A 618 26.53 -33.31 20.13
CA LEU A 618 25.56 -33.12 19.04
C LEU A 618 25.38 -31.63 18.69
N LEU A 619 25.36 -30.74 19.68
CA LEU A 619 25.29 -29.31 19.46
C LEU A 619 26.51 -28.81 18.66
N SER A 620 27.72 -29.19 19.09
CA SER A 620 28.95 -28.81 18.40
C SER A 620 29.00 -29.36 16.98
N LEU A 621 28.60 -30.62 16.78
CA LEU A 621 28.56 -31.25 15.45
C LEU A 621 27.56 -30.53 14.54
N ALA A 622 26.36 -30.24 15.03
CA ALA A 622 25.34 -29.51 14.28
C ALA A 622 25.81 -28.13 13.86
N GLN A 623 26.44 -27.38 14.78
CA GLN A 623 27.00 -26.05 14.48
C GLN A 623 28.06 -26.13 13.39
N THR A 624 29.06 -27.02 13.55
CA THR A 624 30.16 -27.16 12.61
C THR A 624 29.68 -27.62 11.22
N GLN A 625 28.79 -28.61 11.17
CA GLN A 625 28.27 -29.11 9.90
C GLN A 625 27.45 -28.03 9.16
N MET A 626 26.50 -27.37 9.85
CA MET A 626 25.71 -26.29 9.25
C MET A 626 26.59 -25.15 8.75
N GLU A 627 27.58 -24.74 9.54
CA GLU A 627 28.51 -23.67 9.16
C GLU A 627 29.34 -24.02 7.91
N GLN A 628 29.84 -25.26 7.83
CA GLN A 628 30.57 -25.73 6.67
C GLN A 628 29.69 -25.85 5.42
N GLU A 629 28.46 -26.35 5.55
CA GLU A 629 27.50 -26.43 4.45
C GLU A 629 27.13 -25.04 3.93
N LEU A 630 26.85 -24.08 4.81
CA LEU A 630 26.50 -22.71 4.42
C LEU A 630 27.64 -21.98 3.71
N ASN A 631 28.86 -22.03 4.26
CA ASN A 631 30.01 -21.37 3.64
C ASN A 631 30.40 -22.03 2.30
N ARG A 632 30.24 -23.35 2.20
CA ARG A 632 30.42 -24.07 0.93
C ARG A 632 29.37 -23.64 -0.09
N PHE A 633 28.11 -23.60 0.31
CA PHE A 633 26.99 -23.17 -0.52
C PHE A 633 27.20 -21.74 -1.04
N VAL A 634 27.53 -20.78 -0.16
CA VAL A 634 27.83 -19.39 -0.55
C VAL A 634 28.95 -19.33 -1.59
N LYS A 635 30.03 -20.10 -1.39
CA LYS A 635 31.17 -20.13 -2.31
C LYS A 635 30.82 -20.74 -3.67
N GLU A 636 30.05 -21.83 -3.67
CA GLU A 636 29.59 -22.48 -4.90
C GLU A 636 28.66 -21.57 -5.71
N GLN A 637 27.74 -20.88 -5.05
CA GLN A 637 26.84 -19.93 -5.72
C GLN A 637 27.62 -18.70 -6.22
N SER A 638 28.56 -18.16 -5.43
CA SER A 638 29.48 -17.09 -5.84
C SER A 638 30.23 -17.42 -7.14
N GLN A 639 30.66 -18.68 -7.31
CA GLN A 639 31.37 -19.13 -8.50
C GLN A 639 30.48 -19.39 -9.73
N LYS A 640 29.19 -19.71 -9.53
CA LYS A 640 28.22 -20.02 -10.60
C LYS A 640 27.55 -18.78 -11.21
N ASN A 641 28.10 -17.59 -11.00
CA ASN A 641 27.60 -16.24 -11.38
C ASN A 641 26.71 -15.52 -10.35
N TYR A 642 26.56 -16.00 -9.10
CA TYR A 642 25.66 -15.40 -8.11
C TYR A 642 26.38 -14.91 -6.88
N THR A 643 26.61 -13.62 -6.77
CA THR A 643 27.58 -13.17 -5.78
C THR A 643 26.94 -12.60 -4.50
N ASP A 644 25.62 -12.36 -4.49
CA ASP A 644 24.86 -12.06 -3.27
C ASP A 644 23.56 -12.87 -3.14
N ILE A 645 23.66 -14.13 -2.69
CA ILE A 645 22.47 -14.94 -2.36
C ILE A 645 21.73 -14.48 -1.10
N THR A 646 22.27 -13.47 -0.41
CA THR A 646 21.85 -13.12 0.95
C THR A 646 20.99 -11.88 1.02
N ASP A 647 20.78 -11.20 -0.12
CA ASP A 647 20.05 -9.94 -0.22
C ASP A 647 20.64 -8.86 0.71
N SER A 648 21.96 -8.68 0.61
CA SER A 648 22.75 -7.77 1.43
C SER A 648 22.73 -6.34 0.95
N PHE A 649 22.61 -6.14 -0.37
CA PHE A 649 22.56 -4.80 -0.97
C PHE A 649 21.39 -3.96 -0.44
N LEU A 650 20.21 -4.57 -0.33
CA LEU A 650 19.01 -3.93 0.23
C LEU A 650 19.29 -3.29 1.61
N LYS A 651 20.09 -3.97 2.43
CA LYS A 651 20.43 -3.58 3.81
C LYS A 651 21.67 -2.69 3.90
N LEU A 652 22.48 -2.62 2.84
CA LEU A 652 23.82 -2.03 2.81
C LEU A 652 23.86 -0.59 3.36
N SER A 653 22.87 0.22 3.00
CA SER A 653 22.85 1.63 3.43
C SER A 653 22.66 1.84 4.94
N GLY A 654 22.10 0.85 5.64
CA GLY A 654 21.97 0.83 7.09
C GLY A 654 23.29 0.48 7.81
N TYR A 655 24.16 -0.29 7.15
CA TYR A 655 25.44 -0.73 7.69
C TYR A 655 26.61 0.16 7.26
N GLN A 656 26.77 0.38 5.96
CA GLN A 656 27.82 1.24 5.42
C GLN A 656 27.31 2.16 4.31
N ARG A 657 26.99 3.38 4.72
CA ARG A 657 26.47 4.45 3.85
C ARG A 657 27.41 4.81 2.69
N GLU A 658 28.73 4.76 2.89
CA GLU A 658 29.71 5.08 1.84
C GLU A 658 29.76 4.01 0.75
N LEU A 659 29.75 2.72 1.12
CA LEU A 659 29.66 1.62 0.15
C LEU A 659 28.35 1.74 -0.64
N TYR A 660 27.22 1.97 0.05
CA TYR A 660 25.95 2.12 -0.64
C TYR A 660 25.99 3.24 -1.68
N LYS A 661 26.55 4.42 -1.34
CA LYS A 661 26.70 5.52 -2.31
C LYS A 661 27.56 5.16 -3.53
N LEU A 662 28.56 4.29 -3.36
CA LEU A 662 29.43 3.85 -4.44
C LEU A 662 28.70 2.93 -5.43
N TYR A 663 27.76 2.13 -4.94
CA TYR A 663 27.08 1.09 -5.72
C TYR A 663 25.58 1.33 -5.97
N GLN A 664 25.00 2.42 -5.44
CA GLN A 664 23.56 2.72 -5.59
C GLN A 664 23.10 2.78 -7.06
N ASP A 665 23.98 3.22 -7.97
CA ASP A 665 23.68 3.35 -9.40
C ASP A 665 23.99 2.05 -10.18
N ASN A 666 24.70 1.10 -9.56
CA ASN A 666 25.02 -0.21 -10.14
C ASN A 666 25.10 -1.30 -9.04
N PRO A 667 23.94 -1.74 -8.51
CA PRO A 667 23.87 -2.77 -7.46
C PRO A 667 24.56 -4.07 -7.86
N GLU A 668 24.45 -4.47 -9.13
CA GLU A 668 25.07 -5.70 -9.65
C GLU A 668 26.59 -5.73 -9.47
N ALA A 669 27.25 -4.57 -9.55
CA ALA A 669 28.69 -4.48 -9.33
C ALA A 669 29.07 -4.75 -7.86
N TYR A 670 28.19 -4.40 -6.91
CA TYR A 670 28.36 -4.77 -5.50
C TYR A 670 28.10 -6.25 -5.30
N GLU A 671 27.01 -6.75 -5.87
CA GLU A 671 26.63 -8.15 -5.77
C GLU A 671 27.82 -8.99 -6.20
N LYS A 672 28.41 -8.75 -7.39
CA LYS A 672 29.56 -9.46 -7.99
C LYS A 672 30.85 -9.53 -7.18
N ILE A 673 30.99 -8.75 -6.12
CA ILE A 673 32.25 -8.68 -5.36
C ILE A 673 32.07 -8.91 -3.86
N VAL A 674 30.83 -8.98 -3.35
CA VAL A 674 30.60 -9.16 -1.93
C VAL A 674 31.05 -10.55 -1.49
N SER A 675 31.84 -10.59 -0.43
CA SER A 675 32.22 -11.83 0.24
C SER A 675 31.34 -12.04 1.45
N THR A 676 30.78 -13.24 1.62
CA THR A 676 29.94 -13.58 2.79
C THR A 676 30.59 -14.69 3.61
N ASN A 677 30.72 -14.46 4.91
CA ASN A 677 31.07 -15.47 5.90
C ASN A 677 29.83 -15.76 6.76
N ALA A 678 29.49 -17.04 6.93
CA ALA A 678 28.43 -17.46 7.83
C ALA A 678 29.02 -18.14 9.07
N GLU A 679 28.53 -17.76 10.25
CA GLU A 679 28.82 -18.37 11.55
C GLU A 679 27.50 -18.91 12.15
N VAL A 680 27.53 -20.12 12.73
CA VAL A 680 26.33 -20.75 13.30
C VAL A 680 26.44 -20.88 14.82
N ARG A 681 25.50 -20.23 15.54
CA ARG A 681 25.42 -20.23 17.01
C ARG A 681 24.14 -20.87 17.50
N LEU A 682 24.21 -22.15 17.85
CA LEU A 682 23.05 -22.90 18.34
C LEU A 682 23.02 -22.95 19.88
N LYS A 683 21.81 -23.12 20.43
CA LYS A 683 21.58 -23.44 21.85
C LYS A 683 20.68 -24.65 21.95
N LEU A 684 20.90 -25.50 22.95
CA LEU A 684 19.99 -26.61 23.25
C LEU A 684 18.66 -26.06 23.79
N LEU A 685 17.55 -26.64 23.35
CA LEU A 685 16.26 -26.45 24.01
C LEU A 685 16.33 -27.19 25.36
N ASN A 686 16.47 -26.46 26.47
CA ASN A 686 16.29 -27.04 27.80
C ASN A 686 14.86 -27.61 27.86
N THR A 687 14.74 -28.93 27.99
CA THR A 687 13.47 -29.62 28.25
C THR A 687 13.20 -29.68 29.75
#